data_AF-A0AAJ1NDT0-F1
#
_entry.id   AF-A0AAJ1NDT0-F1
#
_cell.length_a   1.000
_cell.length_b   1.000
_cell.length_c   1.000
_cell.angle_alpha   90.00
_cell.angle_beta   90.00
_cell.angle_gamma   90.00
#
_symmetry.space_group_name_H-M   'P 1'
#
loop_
_entity.id
_entity.type
_entity.pdbx_description
1 polymer ?
#
loop_
_entity_poly.entity_id
_entity_poly.type
_entity_poly.pdbx_seq_one_letter_code
_entity_poly.pdbx_strand_id
1 'polypeptide(L)'
;MMKKYSVIAVASLLATNLLTFPSSSLAEIENKTRNSIEDFSYIQSNEKSELQQQLEAVKERQIELEKREEILKQQKGLFVKVDELKQKKDELLKQDGEHKVQLEEVQQELDELKKQQAELEGKNPLQVKDNNEEKKAAELKKQEELEEKNALEIKENNSQEEKKLEELEEQKKKEELKKQQEELRKQQEELKKQQLELEQKTKQELELKQKEEQAKQELELKQKEEQAKQELELKQKEQQTKQEFEWKQKEEQEKRETELKQATITMQAAPQSFPDVPGWAQESVNYLIHKKVISGMPDGTFSPSKVLSRAEAATIMAKILELEVKEGEKPTFTDSQDHWATPYIAAVEKAGVIKGEGNGKFNPNGQMTRAAMATMLVQAYQLEKKVHEELPTLFPDVKDHWGEKFINILVGMGISSGVDGGRWQPDRSITRAEAAQLVAVTDKSKDNELKMKKISISKKFFTYNGPSLSSGISKEYGPREVTVYEERDGGWIRIHTDTGFKWVCLVEKKVNMNKNFLTYNEASLSSGISGEYAPQSVTVIEEREGNWIKVYTALGYKWVCLIDKKVQIDRDFTTYDAPFRSANILDYYGPQAVTVVEERGTWLRIRTYAGYQWLDTKKEAKYLSKVFFAYDSPSFVSRVSGRYAPQTVEVYGERDGGWIQIQTSNGLKWVNEGNINRSQVILNVPSLYQFPELHNGCEVVSLQMLVEHQIGRSLNKVAFAFEMPFDQTKLKNYKTSSQIWGDPDVGFVGDVTGNTPGYSINPEPLKRLLDKYARGTNLTGNDLSVLEDYVRNGKPVVTWVTVALNNPRPITTWKTPGGKTISARMNTHAVVLTGVDDNYVYYNDPFYGTKNVKVSKSRFASIYNQMGKKALSVD
;
A
#
# COMPACT_ATOMS: atom_id res chain seq x y z
N MET A 1 24.60 -0.15 -0.55
CA MET A 1 23.55 -0.06 0.49
C MET A 1 22.13 -0.39 0.01
N MET A 2 21.73 -0.19 -1.26
CA MET A 2 20.37 -0.52 -1.73
C MET A 2 20.09 -2.00 -2.10
N LYS A 3 21.06 -2.92 -1.99
CA LYS A 3 20.80 -4.38 -2.09
C LYS A 3 20.64 -5.07 -0.72
N LYS A 4 20.84 -4.36 0.40
CA LYS A 4 20.75 -4.92 1.76
C LYS A 4 19.35 -4.83 2.37
N TYR A 5 18.45 -3.99 1.84
CA TYR A 5 17.09 -3.82 2.37
C TYR A 5 16.02 -4.67 1.68
N SER A 6 16.33 -5.31 0.55
CA SER A 6 15.35 -6.12 -0.20
C SER A 6 15.12 -7.52 0.38
N VAL A 7 16.05 -8.05 1.20
CA VAL A 7 15.94 -9.40 1.77
C VAL A 7 15.14 -9.39 3.09
N ILE A 8 15.21 -8.28 3.84
CA ILE A 8 14.50 -8.13 5.13
C ILE A 8 13.01 -7.82 4.91
N ALA A 9 12.66 -7.08 3.86
CA ALA A 9 11.27 -6.75 3.55
C ALA A 9 10.44 -7.97 3.05
N VAL A 10 11.09 -8.96 2.44
CA VAL A 10 10.41 -10.18 1.95
C VAL A 10 10.15 -11.18 3.09
N ALA A 11 11.01 -11.22 4.11
CA ALA A 11 10.82 -12.07 5.29
C ALA A 11 9.67 -11.58 6.20
N SER A 12 9.45 -10.27 6.31
CA SER A 12 8.34 -9.71 7.09
C SER A 12 6.97 -9.90 6.41
N LEU A 13 6.92 -10.12 5.10
CA LEU A 13 5.69 -10.40 4.34
C LEU A 13 5.25 -11.87 4.37
N LEU A 14 6.10 -12.78 4.85
CA LEU A 14 5.80 -14.22 4.95
C LEU A 14 5.16 -14.62 6.30
N ALA A 15 5.10 -13.72 7.30
CA ALA A 15 4.57 -14.03 8.62
C ALA A 15 3.06 -13.75 8.80
N THR A 16 2.40 -13.12 7.83
CA THR A 16 0.96 -12.82 7.89
C THR A 16 0.23 -13.57 6.79
N ASN A 17 -0.20 -14.79 7.11
CA ASN A 17 -0.95 -15.67 6.21
C ASN A 17 -2.22 -15.00 5.66
N LEU A 18 -2.21 -14.69 4.36
CA LEU A 18 -3.40 -14.61 3.52
C LEU A 18 -2.95 -14.80 2.07
N LEU A 19 -2.91 -16.05 1.62
CA LEU A 19 -3.29 -16.56 0.29
C LEU A 19 -2.68 -17.96 0.07
N THR A 20 -3.53 -18.91 -0.30
CA THR A 20 -3.21 -20.30 -0.63
C THR A 20 -2.54 -20.41 -2.00
N PHE A 21 -1.33 -20.99 -2.08
CA PHE A 21 -0.69 -21.40 -3.33
C PHE A 21 -0.38 -22.92 -3.34
N PRO A 22 -0.24 -23.57 -4.52
CA PRO A 22 -0.08 -25.02 -4.64
C PRO A 22 1.27 -25.51 -4.09
N SER A 23 1.26 -26.73 -3.55
CA SER A 23 2.36 -27.38 -2.81
C SER A 23 3.67 -27.64 -3.59
N SER A 24 3.77 -27.29 -4.87
CA SER A 24 4.97 -27.51 -5.68
C SER A 24 6.00 -26.37 -5.66
N SER A 25 5.65 -25.17 -5.20
CA SER A 25 6.58 -24.01 -5.20
C SER A 25 7.37 -23.81 -3.91
N LEU A 26 7.01 -24.46 -2.80
CA LEU A 26 7.69 -24.36 -1.51
C LEU A 26 8.98 -25.21 -1.47
N ALA A 27 8.94 -26.42 -2.05
CA ALA A 27 10.10 -27.31 -2.11
C ALA A 27 11.22 -26.79 -3.04
N GLU A 28 10.87 -26.06 -4.11
CA GLU A 28 11.85 -25.44 -5.02
C GLU A 28 12.55 -24.20 -4.42
N ILE A 29 11.89 -23.51 -3.48
CA ILE A 29 12.44 -22.35 -2.78
C ILE A 29 13.30 -22.79 -1.59
N GLU A 30 12.90 -23.85 -0.86
CA GLU A 30 13.73 -24.45 0.20
C GLU A 30 15.05 -25.03 -0.34
N ASN A 31 15.05 -25.66 -1.52
CA ASN A 31 16.27 -26.24 -2.10
C ASN A 31 17.27 -25.18 -2.58
N LYS A 32 16.80 -24.04 -3.11
CA LYS A 32 17.69 -22.93 -3.51
C LYS A 32 18.28 -22.17 -2.31
N THR A 33 17.55 -22.12 -1.19
CA THR A 33 18.00 -21.43 0.02
C THR A 33 18.99 -22.27 0.83
N ARG A 34 18.84 -23.61 0.82
CA ARG A 34 19.78 -24.54 1.45
C ARG A 34 21.15 -24.58 0.76
N ASN A 35 21.17 -24.57 -0.57
CA ASN A 35 22.41 -24.55 -1.35
C ASN A 35 23.21 -23.23 -1.18
N SER A 36 22.54 -22.08 -0.99
CA SER A 36 23.22 -20.80 -0.72
C SER A 36 23.75 -20.64 0.72
N ILE A 37 23.28 -21.45 1.66
CA ILE A 37 23.75 -21.45 3.06
C ILE A 37 24.93 -22.42 3.23
N GLU A 38 24.94 -23.55 2.51
CA GLU A 38 26.11 -24.44 2.47
C GLU A 38 27.31 -23.77 1.78
N ASP A 39 27.10 -23.00 0.71
CA ASP A 39 28.16 -22.20 0.07
C ASP A 39 28.71 -21.07 0.97
N PHE A 40 27.95 -20.57 1.94
CA PHE A 40 28.39 -19.50 2.85
C PHE A 40 29.15 -20.02 4.08
N SER A 41 28.85 -21.23 4.54
CA SER A 41 29.60 -21.89 5.63
C SER A 41 30.96 -22.44 5.19
N TYR A 42 31.14 -22.69 3.89
CA TYR A 42 32.40 -23.16 3.30
C TYR A 42 33.45 -22.04 3.13
N ILE A 43 33.04 -20.77 3.17
CA ILE A 43 33.93 -19.61 2.93
C ILE A 43 34.50 -19.03 4.24
N GLN A 44 33.95 -19.34 5.42
CA GLN A 44 34.39 -18.72 6.68
C GLN A 44 35.52 -19.44 7.43
N SER A 45 36.00 -20.60 6.99
CA SER A 45 36.98 -21.39 7.76
C SER A 45 38.43 -21.39 7.23
N ASN A 46 38.74 -20.76 6.10
CA ASN A 46 40.08 -20.90 5.48
C ASN A 46 40.84 -19.63 5.08
N GLU A 47 40.32 -18.42 5.34
CA GLU A 47 41.09 -17.20 5.08
C GLU A 47 41.76 -16.69 6.36
N LYS A 48 43.03 -17.06 6.59
CA LYS A 48 43.91 -16.33 7.53
C LYS A 48 43.88 -14.85 7.14
N SER A 49 43.62 -13.95 8.11
CA SER A 49 43.66 -12.50 7.90
C SER A 49 44.94 -12.10 7.16
N GLU A 50 44.84 -11.17 6.23
CA GLU A 50 45.96 -10.64 5.46
C GLU A 50 47.13 -10.19 6.38
N LEU A 51 46.81 -9.69 7.58
CA LEU A 51 47.78 -9.33 8.62
C LEU A 51 48.49 -10.55 9.26
N GLN A 52 47.80 -11.69 9.40
CA GLN A 52 48.41 -12.93 9.88
C GLN A 52 49.36 -13.54 8.84
N GLN A 53 49.05 -13.42 7.54
CA GLN A 53 49.94 -13.85 6.48
C GLN A 53 51.21 -12.99 6.43
N GLN A 54 51.06 -11.67 6.59
CA GLN A 54 52.19 -10.76 6.68
C GLN A 54 53.05 -11.00 7.94
N LEU A 55 52.44 -11.31 9.09
CA LEU A 55 53.18 -11.62 10.32
C LEU A 55 54.02 -12.91 10.15
N GLU A 56 53.48 -13.92 9.47
CA GLU A 56 54.20 -15.17 9.25
C GLU A 56 55.37 -14.98 8.26
N ALA A 57 55.19 -14.17 7.22
CA ALA A 57 56.28 -13.79 6.31
C ALA A 57 57.40 -13.02 7.03
N VAL A 58 57.06 -12.16 8.00
CA VAL A 58 58.06 -11.46 8.85
C VAL A 58 58.82 -12.45 9.74
N LYS A 59 58.15 -13.46 10.31
CA LYS A 59 58.82 -14.51 11.11
C LYS A 59 59.74 -15.38 10.27
N GLU A 60 59.32 -15.76 9.06
CA GLU A 60 60.18 -16.51 8.13
C GLU A 60 61.44 -15.71 7.79
N ARG A 61 61.29 -14.40 7.53
CA ARG A 61 62.43 -13.52 7.28
C ARG A 61 63.34 -13.34 8.50
N GLN A 62 62.80 -13.35 9.72
CA GLN A 62 63.58 -13.32 10.96
C GLN A 62 64.46 -14.58 11.08
N ILE A 63 63.90 -15.76 10.80
CA ILE A 63 64.63 -17.03 10.80
C ILE A 63 65.78 -17.01 9.76
N GLU A 64 65.56 -16.43 8.59
CA GLU A 64 66.61 -16.28 7.57
C GLU A 64 67.74 -15.33 8.01
N LEU A 65 67.41 -14.21 8.65
CA LEU A 65 68.42 -13.29 9.19
C LEU A 65 69.21 -13.91 10.35
N GLU A 66 68.59 -14.72 11.20
CA GLU A 66 69.28 -15.46 12.27
C GLU A 66 70.27 -16.49 11.72
N LYS A 67 69.88 -17.24 10.68
CA LYS A 67 70.79 -18.14 9.96
C LYS A 67 71.98 -17.38 9.36
N ARG A 68 71.72 -16.19 8.81
CA ARG A 68 72.79 -15.32 8.27
C ARG A 68 73.72 -14.83 9.38
N GLU A 69 73.19 -14.43 10.53
CA GLU A 69 74.00 -14.03 11.69
C GLU A 69 74.94 -15.15 12.15
N GLU A 70 74.43 -16.38 12.22
CA GLU A 70 75.20 -17.54 12.63
C GLU A 70 76.33 -17.83 11.64
N ILE A 71 76.08 -17.72 10.33
CA ILE A 71 77.10 -17.87 9.28
C ILE A 71 78.16 -16.77 9.39
N LEU A 72 77.78 -15.50 9.55
CA LEU A 72 78.75 -14.40 9.70
C LEU A 72 79.58 -14.52 10.99
N LYS A 73 79.01 -15.09 12.06
CA LYS A 73 79.71 -15.38 13.31
C LYS A 73 80.74 -16.50 13.13
N GLN A 74 80.38 -17.55 12.39
CA GLN A 74 81.31 -18.64 12.04
C GLN A 74 82.45 -18.11 11.15
N GLN A 75 82.16 -17.28 10.15
CA GLN A 75 83.18 -16.62 9.31
C GLN A 75 84.14 -15.76 10.14
N LYS A 76 83.61 -14.94 11.06
CA LYS A 76 84.45 -14.16 11.97
C LYS A 76 85.37 -15.04 12.84
N GLY A 77 84.84 -16.15 13.34
CA GLY A 77 85.63 -17.13 14.11
C GLY A 77 86.74 -17.77 13.29
N LEU A 78 86.49 -18.05 12.01
CA LEU A 78 87.51 -18.55 11.08
C LEU A 78 88.59 -17.51 10.82
N PHE A 79 88.25 -16.23 10.61
CA PHE A 79 89.24 -15.16 10.47
C PHE A 79 90.18 -15.06 11.67
N VAL A 80 89.65 -15.21 12.89
CA VAL A 80 90.48 -15.21 14.12
C VAL A 80 91.43 -16.41 14.15
N LYS A 81 90.94 -17.61 13.82
CA LYS A 81 91.79 -18.82 13.76
C LYS A 81 92.86 -18.72 12.68
N VAL A 82 92.54 -18.14 11.53
CA VAL A 82 93.51 -17.88 10.45
C VAL A 82 94.58 -16.89 10.91
N ASP A 83 94.20 -15.82 11.62
CA ASP A 83 95.16 -14.85 12.19
C ASP A 83 96.09 -15.50 13.23
N GLU A 84 95.55 -16.33 14.14
CA GLU A 84 96.30 -17.07 15.15
C GLU A 84 97.30 -18.05 14.52
N LEU A 85 96.87 -18.80 13.50
CA LEU A 85 97.74 -19.75 12.79
C LEU A 85 98.78 -19.05 11.93
N LYS A 86 98.49 -17.88 11.35
CA LYS A 86 99.48 -17.04 10.65
C LYS A 86 100.56 -16.53 11.62
N GLN A 87 100.16 -16.04 12.79
CA GLN A 87 101.12 -15.64 13.84
C GLN A 87 101.99 -16.81 14.29
N LYS A 88 101.39 -17.98 14.52
CA LYS A 88 102.12 -19.20 14.87
C LYS A 88 103.08 -19.64 13.75
N LYS A 89 102.68 -19.53 12.48
CA LYS A 89 103.55 -19.79 11.32
C LYS A 89 104.73 -18.83 11.27
N ASP A 90 104.51 -17.54 11.50
CA ASP A 90 105.55 -16.51 11.51
C ASP A 90 106.51 -16.63 12.72
N GLU A 91 106.04 -17.16 13.85
CA GLU A 91 106.87 -17.51 15.02
C GLU A 91 107.74 -18.73 14.75
N LEU A 92 107.19 -19.79 14.14
CA LEU A 92 107.93 -21.00 13.78
C LEU A 92 108.98 -20.75 12.68
N LEU A 93 108.72 -19.83 11.75
CA LEU A 93 109.68 -19.39 10.72
C LEU A 93 110.90 -18.63 11.27
N LYS A 94 110.84 -18.12 12.51
CA LYS A 94 111.96 -17.39 13.17
C LYS A 94 112.89 -18.32 13.97
N GLN A 95 112.56 -19.60 14.10
CA GLN A 95 113.35 -20.60 14.83
C GLN A 95 114.26 -21.37 13.86
N ASP A 96 115.54 -21.54 14.22
CA ASP A 96 116.61 -22.00 13.32
C ASP A 96 116.46 -23.49 12.95
N GLY A 97 115.92 -23.78 11.78
CA GLY A 97 116.16 -25.00 11.01
C GLY A 97 115.48 -26.33 11.39
N GLU A 98 114.95 -26.54 12.60
CA GLU A 98 114.46 -27.87 13.04
C GLU A 98 112.93 -28.10 13.04
N HIS A 99 112.10 -27.15 12.59
CA HIS A 99 110.63 -27.21 12.70
C HIS A 99 109.86 -27.43 11.38
N LYS A 100 110.48 -28.07 10.38
CA LYS A 100 109.89 -28.23 9.03
C LYS A 100 108.54 -28.97 9.02
N VAL A 101 108.39 -30.00 9.85
CA VAL A 101 107.15 -30.80 9.94
C VAL A 101 106.00 -29.98 10.55
N GLN A 102 106.28 -29.19 11.59
CA GLN A 102 105.28 -28.33 12.23
C GLN A 102 104.84 -27.17 11.32
N LEU A 103 105.73 -26.72 10.42
CA LEU A 103 105.40 -25.70 9.42
C LEU A 103 104.45 -26.24 8.34
N GLU A 104 104.64 -27.50 7.90
CA GLU A 104 103.74 -28.18 6.96
C GLU A 104 102.38 -28.48 7.59
N GLU A 105 102.33 -28.88 8.86
CA GLU A 105 101.08 -29.07 9.60
C GLU A 105 100.28 -27.77 9.73
N VAL A 106 100.94 -26.67 10.12
CA VAL A 106 100.28 -25.34 10.20
C VAL A 106 99.83 -24.86 8.82
N GLN A 107 100.57 -25.16 7.75
CA GLN A 107 100.15 -24.81 6.39
C GLN A 107 98.94 -25.63 5.91
N GLN A 108 98.89 -26.92 6.22
CA GLN A 108 97.72 -27.77 5.94
C GLN A 108 96.47 -27.29 6.68
N GLU A 109 96.58 -26.93 7.97
CA GLU A 109 95.47 -26.34 8.72
C GLU A 109 95.01 -25.01 8.10
N LEU A 110 95.93 -24.18 7.62
CA LEU A 110 95.60 -22.92 6.96
C LEU A 110 94.81 -23.13 5.65
N ASP A 111 95.21 -24.11 4.84
CA ASP A 111 94.53 -24.43 3.57
C ASP A 111 93.15 -25.07 3.82
N GLU A 112 93.02 -25.86 4.88
CA GLU A 112 91.74 -26.43 5.31
C GLU A 112 90.78 -25.34 5.83
N LEU A 113 91.27 -24.38 6.62
CA LEU A 113 90.47 -23.23 7.05
C LEU A 113 90.06 -22.32 5.87
N LYS A 114 90.94 -22.11 4.88
CA LYS A 114 90.59 -21.38 3.64
C LYS A 114 89.48 -22.08 2.87
N LYS A 115 89.49 -23.41 2.81
CA LYS A 115 88.42 -24.20 2.18
C LYS A 115 87.10 -24.09 2.96
N GLN A 116 87.15 -24.14 4.29
CA GLN A 116 85.96 -23.93 5.15
C GLN A 116 85.38 -22.52 4.99
N GLN A 117 86.24 -21.52 4.81
CA GLN A 117 85.83 -20.13 4.59
C GLN A 117 85.08 -19.97 3.26
N ALA A 118 85.60 -20.55 2.17
CA ALA A 118 84.93 -20.56 0.87
C ALA A 118 83.58 -21.32 0.90
N GLU A 119 83.50 -22.42 1.66
CA GLU A 119 82.25 -23.19 1.80
C GLU A 119 81.16 -22.42 2.56
N LEU A 120 81.53 -21.65 3.60
CA LEU A 120 80.60 -20.79 4.33
C LEU A 120 80.16 -19.57 3.52
N GLU A 121 81.04 -18.99 2.70
CA GLU A 121 80.68 -17.92 1.75
C GLU A 121 79.59 -18.39 0.77
N GLY A 122 79.67 -19.63 0.28
CA GLY A 122 78.65 -20.22 -0.59
C GLY A 122 77.31 -20.54 0.09
N LYS A 123 77.27 -20.58 1.43
CA LYS A 123 76.06 -20.90 2.22
C LYS A 123 75.32 -19.66 2.72
N ASN A 124 75.83 -18.44 2.48
CA ASN A 124 75.20 -17.19 2.92
C ASN A 124 73.93 -16.90 2.09
N PRO A 125 72.73 -16.99 2.68
CA PRO A 125 71.47 -17.05 1.93
C PRO A 125 71.00 -15.72 1.33
N LEU A 126 71.71 -14.61 1.57
CA LEU A 126 71.36 -13.27 1.07
C LEU A 126 72.58 -12.57 0.45
N GLN A 127 73.06 -13.06 -0.71
CA GLN A 127 73.75 -12.19 -1.65
C GLN A 127 72.67 -11.41 -2.41
N VAL A 128 72.51 -10.14 -2.08
CA VAL A 128 71.65 -9.23 -2.84
C VAL A 128 72.32 -9.03 -4.21
N LYS A 129 71.75 -9.65 -5.25
CA LYS A 129 71.96 -9.23 -6.64
C LYS A 129 71.27 -7.89 -6.81
N ASP A 130 71.99 -6.81 -6.57
CA ASP A 130 71.49 -5.47 -6.84
C ASP A 130 71.71 -5.17 -8.34
N ASN A 131 70.63 -5.00 -9.10
CA ASN A 131 70.63 -4.79 -10.56
C ASN A 131 71.29 -3.46 -11.00
N ASN A 132 71.94 -2.74 -10.10
CA ASN A 132 72.76 -1.56 -10.39
C ASN A 132 74.28 -1.84 -10.40
N GLU A 133 74.71 -3.07 -10.09
CA GLU A 133 76.14 -3.44 -10.10
C GLU A 133 76.64 -4.05 -11.42
N GLU A 134 75.77 -4.55 -12.31
CA GLU A 134 76.20 -5.08 -13.62
C GLU A 134 76.87 -4.02 -14.52
N LYS A 135 76.53 -2.74 -14.36
CA LYS A 135 77.19 -1.63 -15.06
C LYS A 135 78.55 -1.26 -14.45
N LYS A 136 78.72 -1.42 -13.13
CA LYS A 136 80.01 -1.19 -12.44
C LYS A 136 80.98 -2.36 -12.64
N ALA A 137 80.48 -3.60 -12.69
CA ALA A 137 81.27 -4.80 -12.95
C ALA A 137 81.84 -4.86 -14.38
N ALA A 138 81.16 -4.25 -15.37
CA ALA A 138 81.68 -4.12 -16.73
C ALA A 138 82.79 -3.06 -16.87
N GLU A 139 82.81 -2.06 -15.98
CA GLU A 139 83.86 -1.04 -15.90
C GLU A 139 85.08 -1.53 -15.10
N LEU A 140 84.87 -2.35 -14.06
CA LEU A 140 85.95 -3.00 -13.29
C LEU A 140 86.70 -4.06 -14.11
N LYS A 141 86.01 -4.85 -14.94
CA LYS A 141 86.66 -5.85 -15.82
C LYS A 141 87.62 -5.22 -16.86
N LYS A 142 87.33 -4.00 -17.31
CA LYS A 142 88.23 -3.23 -18.20
C LYS A 142 89.46 -2.67 -17.48
N GLN A 143 89.39 -2.55 -16.15
CA GLN A 143 90.46 -2.06 -15.31
C GLN A 143 91.36 -3.21 -14.83
N GLU A 144 90.77 -4.37 -14.54
CA GLU A 144 91.49 -5.63 -14.25
C GLU A 144 92.25 -6.17 -15.47
N GLU A 145 91.68 -6.14 -16.70
CA GLU A 145 92.41 -6.53 -17.94
C GLU A 145 93.59 -5.59 -18.29
N LEU A 146 93.61 -4.36 -17.74
CA LEU A 146 94.69 -3.39 -17.94
C LEU A 146 95.79 -3.51 -16.87
N GLU A 147 95.45 -4.01 -15.68
CA GLU A 147 96.39 -4.32 -14.59
C GLU A 147 97.03 -5.72 -14.76
N GLU A 148 96.31 -6.69 -15.31
CA GLU A 148 96.83 -8.04 -15.60
C GLU A 148 97.84 -8.06 -16.78
N LYS A 149 97.77 -7.06 -17.67
CA LYS A 149 98.73 -6.88 -18.78
C LYS A 149 100.05 -6.19 -18.39
N ASN A 150 100.08 -5.52 -17.24
CA ASN A 150 101.28 -4.86 -16.70
C ASN A 150 102.00 -5.69 -15.63
N ALA A 151 101.45 -6.83 -15.19
CA ALA A 151 102.05 -7.71 -14.19
C ALA A 151 102.69 -9.00 -14.77
N LEU A 152 102.97 -9.03 -16.09
CA LEU A 152 103.57 -10.17 -16.79
C LEU A 152 105.05 -9.97 -17.14
N GLU A 153 105.75 -9.02 -16.50
CA GLU A 153 107.18 -8.82 -16.63
C GLU A 153 107.80 -8.49 -15.26
N ILE A 154 107.93 -9.50 -14.39
CA ILE A 154 108.95 -9.72 -13.34
C ILE A 154 108.62 -11.10 -12.73
N LYS A 155 109.09 -12.16 -13.37
CA LYS A 155 109.26 -13.48 -12.75
C LYS A 155 110.75 -13.63 -12.47
N GLU A 156 111.17 -13.26 -11.27
CA GLU A 156 112.23 -13.95 -10.53
C GLU A 156 112.35 -13.37 -9.12
N ASN A 157 111.99 -14.20 -8.14
CA ASN A 157 112.38 -14.15 -6.73
C ASN A 157 112.10 -12.86 -5.95
N ASN A 158 110.84 -12.64 -5.55
CA ASN A 158 110.49 -11.80 -4.40
C ASN A 158 109.23 -12.31 -3.65
N SER A 159 109.43 -13.22 -2.70
CA SER A 159 108.40 -13.74 -1.77
C SER A 159 107.69 -12.66 -0.91
N GLN A 160 108.16 -11.41 -0.94
CA GLN A 160 107.61 -10.30 -0.16
C GLN A 160 106.43 -9.57 -0.83
N GLU A 161 106.25 -9.64 -2.15
CA GLU A 161 105.14 -8.95 -2.84
C GLU A 161 103.85 -9.78 -2.87
N GLU A 162 103.94 -11.11 -3.03
CA GLU A 162 102.77 -12.01 -2.90
C GLU A 162 102.17 -11.96 -1.49
N LYS A 163 103.02 -11.87 -0.45
CA LYS A 163 102.55 -11.70 0.95
C LYS A 163 101.74 -10.41 1.16
N LYS A 164 102.15 -9.30 0.55
CA LYS A 164 101.45 -8.01 0.67
C LYS A 164 100.10 -8.01 -0.04
N LEU A 165 99.99 -8.71 -1.18
CA LEU A 165 98.74 -8.82 -1.93
C LEU A 165 97.72 -9.71 -1.20
N GLU A 166 98.17 -10.82 -0.63
CA GLU A 166 97.32 -11.73 0.16
C GLU A 166 96.82 -11.06 1.46
N GLU A 167 97.67 -10.27 2.14
CA GLU A 167 97.28 -9.46 3.30
C GLU A 167 96.23 -8.38 2.95
N LEU A 168 96.37 -7.74 1.78
CA LEU A 168 95.43 -6.71 1.30
C LEU A 168 94.07 -7.30 0.93
N GLU A 169 94.03 -8.45 0.25
CA GLU A 169 92.78 -9.16 -0.05
C GLU A 169 92.05 -9.60 1.21
N GLU A 170 92.77 -10.12 2.20
CA GLU A 170 92.19 -10.53 3.48
C GLU A 170 91.68 -9.32 4.28
N GLN A 171 92.39 -8.19 4.24
CA GLN A 171 91.94 -6.94 4.85
C GLN A 171 90.66 -6.41 4.20
N LYS A 172 90.54 -6.48 2.87
CA LYS A 172 89.31 -6.17 2.13
C LYS A 172 88.16 -7.09 2.55
N LYS A 173 88.40 -8.41 2.65
CA LYS A 173 87.38 -9.37 3.11
C LYS A 173 86.93 -9.13 4.55
N LYS A 174 87.84 -8.72 5.45
CA LYS A 174 87.48 -8.33 6.83
C LYS A 174 86.65 -7.05 6.89
N GLU A 175 86.95 -6.05 6.07
CA GLU A 175 86.12 -4.84 5.94
C GLU A 175 84.75 -5.15 5.34
N GLU A 176 84.69 -6.02 4.34
CA GLU A 176 83.44 -6.47 3.72
C GLU A 176 82.58 -7.25 4.73
N LEU A 177 83.17 -8.16 5.51
CA LEU A 177 82.48 -8.85 6.59
C LEU A 177 81.92 -7.86 7.63
N LYS A 178 82.67 -6.81 7.97
CA LYS A 178 82.22 -5.77 8.90
C LYS A 178 81.03 -4.99 8.34
N LYS A 179 81.03 -4.65 7.04
CA LYS A 179 79.89 -4.03 6.35
C LYS A 179 78.67 -4.95 6.34
N GLN A 180 78.86 -6.23 6.03
CA GLN A 180 77.78 -7.23 6.04
C GLN A 180 77.17 -7.40 7.44
N GLN A 181 77.98 -7.37 8.51
CA GLN A 181 77.50 -7.40 9.90
C GLN A 181 76.70 -6.14 10.28
N GLU A 182 77.14 -4.96 9.83
CA GLU A 182 76.42 -3.71 10.09
C GLU A 182 75.10 -3.61 9.31
N GLU A 183 75.10 -4.07 8.06
CA GLU A 183 73.89 -4.16 7.24
C GLU A 183 72.89 -5.16 7.82
N LEU A 184 73.36 -6.33 8.26
CA LEU A 184 72.53 -7.31 8.96
C LEU A 184 71.89 -6.70 10.22
N ARG A 185 72.65 -5.94 11.01
CA ARG A 185 72.12 -5.26 12.20
C ARG A 185 71.00 -4.28 11.84
N LYS A 186 71.16 -3.50 10.77
CA LYS A 186 70.11 -2.58 10.28
C LYS A 186 68.87 -3.34 9.81
N GLN A 187 69.04 -4.43 9.06
CA GLN A 187 67.94 -5.29 8.62
C GLN A 187 67.18 -5.92 9.79
N GLN A 188 67.89 -6.38 10.82
CA GLN A 188 67.28 -6.93 12.04
C GLN A 188 66.53 -5.86 12.86
N GLU A 189 67.05 -4.63 12.98
CA GLU A 189 66.36 -3.52 13.65
C GLU A 189 65.09 -3.09 12.91
N GLU A 190 65.14 -3.00 11.58
CA GLU A 190 63.99 -2.65 10.75
C GLU A 190 62.91 -3.74 10.80
N LEU A 191 63.30 -5.02 10.73
CA LEU A 191 62.38 -6.15 10.83
C LEU A 191 61.69 -6.21 12.20
N LYS A 192 62.43 -5.95 13.29
CA LYS A 192 61.83 -5.84 14.65
C LYS A 192 60.79 -4.73 14.73
N LYS A 193 61.04 -3.59 14.09
CA LYS A 193 60.07 -2.48 14.05
C LYS A 193 58.81 -2.85 13.27
N GLN A 194 58.97 -3.51 12.12
CA GLN A 194 57.85 -4.01 11.31
C GLN A 194 57.03 -5.06 12.07
N GLN A 195 57.69 -6.00 12.76
CA GLN A 195 57.03 -7.00 13.58
C GLN A 195 56.18 -6.36 14.71
N LEU A 196 56.76 -5.41 15.45
CA LEU A 196 56.05 -4.74 16.54
C LEU A 196 54.83 -3.96 16.06
N GLU A 197 54.94 -3.26 14.92
CA GLU A 197 53.82 -2.52 14.32
C GLU A 197 52.69 -3.47 13.87
N LEU A 198 53.05 -4.60 13.25
CA LEU A 198 52.08 -5.61 12.83
C LEU A 198 51.39 -6.28 14.02
N GLU A 199 52.13 -6.60 15.08
CA GLU A 199 51.56 -7.18 16.30
C GLU A 199 50.58 -6.23 16.97
N GLN A 200 50.89 -4.93 17.02
CA GLN A 200 49.98 -3.90 17.53
C GLN A 200 48.71 -3.77 16.68
N LYS A 201 48.83 -3.75 15.35
CA LYS A 201 47.68 -3.71 14.43
C LYS A 201 46.81 -4.96 14.57
N THR A 202 47.43 -6.14 14.66
CA THR A 202 46.73 -7.41 14.83
C THR A 202 45.96 -7.45 16.15
N LYS A 203 46.58 -6.94 17.24
CA LYS A 203 45.92 -6.86 18.55
C LYS A 203 44.73 -5.89 18.53
N GLN A 204 44.87 -4.73 17.90
CA GLN A 204 43.76 -3.77 17.76
C GLN A 204 42.61 -4.33 16.92
N GLU A 205 42.91 -5.03 15.83
CA GLU A 205 41.89 -5.67 15.00
C GLU A 205 41.16 -6.78 15.77
N LEU A 206 41.88 -7.56 16.58
CA LEU A 206 41.29 -8.60 17.43
C LEU A 206 40.40 -8.00 18.53
N GLU A 207 40.84 -6.91 19.19
CA GLU A 207 40.02 -6.20 20.17
C GLU A 207 38.77 -5.57 19.54
N LEU A 208 38.87 -5.04 18.31
CA LEU A 208 37.72 -4.51 17.57
C LEU A 208 36.73 -5.62 17.20
N LYS A 209 37.23 -6.74 16.68
CA LYS A 209 36.40 -7.92 16.38
C LYS A 209 35.74 -8.49 17.63
N GLN A 210 36.44 -8.54 18.77
CA GLN A 210 35.84 -8.97 20.04
C GLN A 210 34.73 -8.00 20.51
N LYS A 211 34.93 -6.69 20.37
CA LYS A 211 33.89 -5.70 20.69
C LYS A 211 32.70 -5.78 19.73
N GLU A 212 32.93 -6.01 18.44
CA GLU A 212 31.88 -6.20 17.45
C GLU A 212 31.07 -7.48 17.74
N GLU A 213 31.75 -8.58 18.07
CA GLU A 213 31.09 -9.84 18.44
C GLU A 213 30.29 -9.70 19.75
N GLN A 214 30.84 -9.01 20.75
CA GLN A 214 30.13 -8.69 21.99
C GLN A 214 28.91 -7.79 21.75
N ALA A 215 29.05 -6.74 20.94
CA ALA A 215 27.92 -5.88 20.57
C ALA A 215 26.86 -6.62 19.77
N LYS A 216 27.27 -7.57 18.91
CA LYS A 216 26.36 -8.43 18.15
C LYS A 216 25.62 -9.41 19.06
N GLN A 217 26.31 -10.02 20.03
CA GLN A 217 25.70 -10.88 21.05
C GLN A 217 24.74 -10.09 21.95
N GLU A 218 25.09 -8.86 22.34
CA GLU A 218 24.21 -7.99 23.13
C GLU A 218 22.98 -7.54 22.33
N LEU A 219 23.15 -7.24 21.03
CA LEU A 219 22.04 -6.93 20.13
C LEU A 219 21.14 -8.13 19.90
N GLU A 220 21.70 -9.32 19.71
CA GLU A 220 20.95 -10.57 19.57
C GLU A 220 20.22 -10.92 20.87
N LEU A 221 20.83 -10.68 22.03
CA LEU A 221 20.19 -10.84 23.33
C LEU A 221 19.04 -9.85 23.50
N LYS A 222 19.23 -8.57 23.19
CA LYS A 222 18.15 -7.55 23.21
C LYS A 222 17.03 -7.88 22.23
N GLN A 223 17.35 -8.41 21.06
CA GLN A 223 16.35 -8.86 20.09
C GLN A 223 15.58 -10.08 20.60
N LYS A 224 16.25 -11.05 21.23
CA LYS A 224 15.61 -12.21 21.87
C LYS A 224 14.78 -11.80 23.08
N GLU A 225 15.24 -10.85 23.89
CA GLU A 225 14.48 -10.30 25.01
C GLU A 225 13.24 -9.54 24.55
N GLU A 226 13.36 -8.73 23.50
CA GLU A 226 12.21 -8.02 22.92
C GLU A 226 11.24 -8.99 22.24
N GLN A 227 11.73 -10.02 21.53
CA GLN A 227 10.90 -11.10 20.99
C GLN A 227 10.22 -11.89 22.10
N ALA A 228 10.92 -12.24 23.18
CA ALA A 228 10.35 -12.94 24.33
C ALA A 228 9.34 -12.05 25.06
N LYS A 229 9.56 -10.74 25.13
CA LYS A 229 8.62 -9.76 25.70
C LYS A 229 7.37 -9.61 24.83
N GLN A 230 7.53 -9.57 23.51
CA GLN A 230 6.41 -9.57 22.56
C GLN A 230 5.63 -10.89 22.59
N GLU A 231 6.33 -12.03 22.72
CA GLU A 231 5.70 -13.35 22.86
C GLU A 231 5.02 -13.49 24.22
N LEU A 232 5.58 -12.92 25.30
CA LEU A 232 4.95 -12.88 26.61
C LEU A 232 3.74 -11.94 26.61
N GLU A 233 3.81 -10.78 25.97
CA GLU A 233 2.69 -9.86 25.81
C GLU A 233 1.61 -10.48 24.92
N LEU A 234 1.99 -11.23 23.88
CA LEU A 234 1.08 -12.00 23.05
C LEU A 234 0.45 -13.13 23.85
N LYS A 235 1.21 -13.90 24.65
CA LYS A 235 0.67 -14.94 25.54
C LYS A 235 -0.22 -14.35 26.64
N GLN A 236 0.11 -13.18 27.17
CA GLN A 236 -0.72 -12.46 28.14
C GLN A 236 -1.99 -11.92 27.49
N LYS A 237 -1.93 -11.39 26.27
CA LYS A 237 -3.09 -10.98 25.47
C LYS A 237 -3.91 -12.18 25.04
N GLU A 238 -3.31 -13.31 24.68
CA GLU A 238 -3.99 -14.55 24.37
C GLU A 238 -4.61 -15.15 25.62
N GLN A 239 -3.96 -15.06 26.78
CA GLN A 239 -4.49 -15.53 28.05
C GLN A 239 -5.57 -14.59 28.58
N GLN A 240 -5.46 -13.27 28.38
CA GLN A 240 -6.52 -12.29 28.64
C GLN A 240 -7.67 -12.46 27.66
N THR A 241 -7.40 -12.70 26.38
CA THR A 241 -8.41 -12.98 25.36
C THR A 241 -9.05 -14.32 25.63
N LYS A 242 -8.32 -15.32 26.11
CA LYS A 242 -8.83 -16.63 26.52
C LYS A 242 -9.58 -16.54 27.83
N GLN A 243 -9.17 -15.71 28.78
CA GLN A 243 -9.92 -15.43 30.00
C GLN A 243 -11.15 -14.58 29.72
N GLU A 244 -11.09 -13.60 28.82
CA GLU A 244 -12.24 -12.84 28.33
C GLU A 244 -13.14 -13.71 27.47
N PHE A 245 -12.60 -14.65 26.71
CA PHE A 245 -13.37 -15.62 25.95
C PHE A 245 -13.95 -16.68 26.87
N GLU A 246 -13.25 -17.16 27.88
CA GLU A 246 -13.77 -18.07 28.91
C GLU A 246 -14.74 -17.35 29.84
N TRP A 247 -14.55 -16.05 30.11
CA TRP A 247 -15.47 -15.21 30.86
C TRP A 247 -16.68 -14.86 30.03
N LYS A 248 -16.53 -14.52 28.74
CA LYS A 248 -17.65 -14.38 27.80
C LYS A 248 -18.32 -15.72 27.54
N GLN A 249 -17.61 -16.84 27.47
CA GLN A 249 -18.18 -18.17 27.35
C GLN A 249 -18.84 -18.56 28.66
N LYS A 250 -18.34 -18.18 29.84
CA LYS A 250 -19.02 -18.39 31.14
C LYS A 250 -20.19 -17.44 31.33
N GLU A 251 -20.12 -16.20 30.86
CA GLU A 251 -21.20 -15.23 30.89
C GLU A 251 -22.24 -15.62 29.86
N GLU A 252 -21.84 -16.14 28.70
CA GLU A 252 -22.69 -16.71 27.66
C GLU A 252 -23.16 -18.12 28.03
N GLN A 253 -22.46 -18.87 28.88
CA GLN A 253 -22.85 -20.18 29.40
C GLN A 253 -23.70 -20.03 30.66
N GLU A 254 -23.50 -19.03 31.50
CA GLU A 254 -24.41 -18.61 32.58
C GLU A 254 -25.62 -17.92 31.97
N LYS A 255 -25.46 -17.12 30.92
CA LYS A 255 -26.57 -16.59 30.13
C LYS A 255 -27.24 -17.70 29.36
N ARG A 256 -26.54 -18.69 28.80
CA ARG A 256 -27.14 -19.90 28.19
C ARG A 256 -27.68 -20.84 29.24
N GLU A 257 -27.19 -20.94 30.47
CA GLU A 257 -27.72 -21.79 31.54
C GLU A 257 -28.86 -21.10 32.27
N THR A 258 -28.86 -19.76 32.29
CA THR A 258 -29.98 -18.93 32.69
C THR A 258 -31.02 -18.93 31.60
N GLU A 259 -30.64 -18.83 30.32
CA GLU A 259 -31.48 -18.98 29.12
C GLU A 259 -31.85 -20.44 28.86
N LEU A 260 -31.17 -21.45 29.37
CA LEU A 260 -31.49 -22.89 29.28
C LEU A 260 -32.21 -23.33 30.56
N LYS A 261 -32.10 -22.63 31.69
CA LYS A 261 -33.10 -22.69 32.77
C LYS A 261 -34.36 -21.98 32.30
N GLN A 262 -34.26 -20.78 31.72
CA GLN A 262 -35.36 -20.06 31.08
C GLN A 262 -35.90 -20.89 29.92
N ALA A 263 -35.07 -21.56 29.10
CA ALA A 263 -35.47 -22.36 27.94
C ALA A 263 -35.68 -23.84 28.25
N THR A 264 -35.41 -24.33 29.45
CA THR A 264 -35.98 -25.61 29.93
C THR A 264 -37.35 -25.32 30.54
N ILE A 265 -37.52 -24.15 31.18
CA ILE A 265 -38.81 -23.56 31.52
C ILE A 265 -39.60 -23.18 30.23
N THR A 266 -38.93 -22.80 29.13
CA THR A 266 -39.53 -22.43 27.84
C THR A 266 -39.53 -23.57 26.80
N MET A 267 -38.78 -24.68 26.95
CA MET A 267 -38.87 -25.86 26.05
C MET A 267 -40.08 -26.72 26.38
N GLN A 268 -40.66 -26.56 27.57
CA GLN A 268 -42.04 -26.96 27.82
C GLN A 268 -43.08 -25.93 27.32
N ALA A 269 -42.65 -24.80 26.73
CA ALA A 269 -43.50 -23.67 26.34
C ALA A 269 -43.01 -22.87 25.10
N ALA A 270 -42.46 -23.53 24.06
CA ALA A 270 -42.15 -22.85 22.80
C ALA A 270 -43.48 -22.44 22.12
N PRO A 271 -43.75 -21.15 21.85
CA PRO A 271 -44.94 -20.76 21.10
C PRO A 271 -44.81 -21.30 19.68
N GLN A 272 -45.78 -22.09 19.23
CA GLN A 272 -45.96 -22.34 17.80
C GLN A 272 -46.16 -20.98 17.11
N SER A 273 -45.16 -20.55 16.34
CA SER A 273 -45.27 -19.37 15.49
C SER A 273 -45.86 -19.81 14.15
N PHE A 274 -46.97 -19.19 13.77
CA PHE A 274 -47.71 -19.52 12.54
C PHE A 274 -47.36 -18.50 11.44
N PRO A 275 -46.89 -18.93 10.26
CA PRO A 275 -46.47 -18.02 9.18
C PRO A 275 -47.60 -17.15 8.63
N ASP A 276 -48.84 -17.61 8.74
CA ASP A 276 -50.04 -16.97 8.20
C ASP A 276 -50.66 -15.94 9.16
N VAL A 277 -50.18 -15.84 10.41
CA VAL A 277 -50.73 -14.87 11.38
C VAL A 277 -50.20 -13.46 11.08
N PRO A 278 -51.10 -12.48 10.86
CA PRO A 278 -50.67 -11.10 10.64
C PRO A 278 -50.06 -10.51 11.91
N GLY A 279 -49.07 -9.62 11.75
CA GLY A 279 -48.31 -9.07 12.87
C GLY A 279 -49.15 -8.45 14.00
N TRP A 280 -50.29 -7.83 13.67
CA TRP A 280 -51.21 -7.25 14.66
C TRP A 280 -51.86 -8.30 15.59
N ALA A 281 -52.03 -9.53 15.13
CA ALA A 281 -52.66 -10.61 15.88
C ALA A 281 -51.64 -11.50 16.61
N GLN A 282 -50.36 -11.41 16.26
CA GLN A 282 -49.35 -12.39 16.64
C GLN A 282 -49.16 -12.50 18.16
N GLU A 283 -49.08 -11.37 18.87
CA GLU A 283 -48.96 -11.37 20.33
C GLU A 283 -50.19 -12.01 21.01
N SER A 284 -51.38 -11.76 20.47
CA SER A 284 -52.64 -12.27 21.01
C SER A 284 -52.79 -13.78 20.75
N VAL A 285 -52.43 -14.22 19.55
CA VAL A 285 -52.42 -15.65 19.20
C VAL A 285 -51.43 -16.39 20.08
N ASN A 286 -50.19 -15.90 20.19
CA ASN A 286 -49.17 -16.51 21.04
C ASN A 286 -49.63 -16.65 22.49
N TYR A 287 -50.23 -15.57 23.04
CA TYR A 287 -50.78 -15.58 24.40
C TYR A 287 -51.81 -16.69 24.63
N LEU A 288 -52.76 -16.87 23.70
CA LEU A 288 -53.80 -17.89 23.83
C LEU A 288 -53.30 -19.32 23.56
N ILE A 289 -52.29 -19.48 22.69
CA ILE A 289 -51.61 -20.76 22.46
C ILE A 289 -50.86 -21.18 23.73
N HIS A 290 -50.12 -20.25 24.35
CA HIS A 290 -49.42 -20.49 25.61
C HIS A 290 -50.36 -20.88 26.74
N LYS A 291 -51.54 -20.23 26.81
CA LYS A 291 -52.61 -20.61 27.74
C LYS A 291 -53.38 -21.87 27.34
N LYS A 292 -53.03 -22.53 26.23
CA LYS A 292 -53.70 -23.73 25.69
C LYS A 292 -55.20 -23.54 25.42
N VAL A 293 -55.61 -22.30 25.17
CA VAL A 293 -57.00 -21.92 24.89
C VAL A 293 -57.35 -22.21 23.44
N ILE A 294 -56.44 -21.86 22.54
CA ILE A 294 -56.55 -22.09 21.09
C ILE A 294 -55.35 -22.92 20.63
N SER A 295 -55.47 -23.55 19.46
CA SER A 295 -54.40 -24.33 18.82
C SER A 295 -54.30 -24.00 17.33
N GLY A 296 -53.16 -24.32 16.73
CA GLY A 296 -52.98 -24.31 15.28
C GLY A 296 -53.82 -25.38 14.58
N MET A 297 -53.83 -25.28 13.26
CA MET A 297 -54.42 -26.28 12.36
C MET A 297 -53.41 -27.41 12.09
N PRO A 298 -53.86 -28.61 11.70
CA PRO A 298 -52.98 -29.75 11.43
C PRO A 298 -51.95 -29.51 10.31
N ASP A 299 -52.21 -28.56 9.42
CA ASP A 299 -51.33 -28.16 8.31
C ASP A 299 -50.23 -27.17 8.73
N GLY A 300 -50.15 -26.83 10.01
CA GLY A 300 -49.16 -25.88 10.53
C GLY A 300 -49.54 -24.40 10.37
N THR A 301 -50.77 -24.10 9.95
CA THR A 301 -51.31 -22.73 9.88
C THR A 301 -52.15 -22.38 11.11
N PHE A 302 -52.45 -21.09 11.32
CA PHE A 302 -53.46 -20.67 12.31
C PHE A 302 -54.86 -20.51 11.71
N SER A 303 -54.95 -20.25 10.40
CA SER A 303 -56.18 -19.88 9.68
C SER A 303 -56.85 -18.62 10.26
N PRO A 304 -56.16 -17.46 10.29
CA PRO A 304 -56.62 -16.24 10.96
C PRO A 304 -57.96 -15.71 10.43
N SER A 305 -58.24 -15.91 9.14
CA SER A 305 -59.46 -15.43 8.46
C SER A 305 -60.66 -16.36 8.62
N LYS A 306 -60.49 -17.56 9.22
CA LYS A 306 -61.60 -18.49 9.46
C LYS A 306 -62.62 -17.82 10.39
N VAL A 307 -63.89 -17.80 10.00
CA VAL A 307 -64.98 -17.34 10.88
C VAL A 307 -65.24 -18.37 11.98
N LEU A 308 -65.48 -17.92 13.21
CA LEU A 308 -65.75 -18.81 14.33
C LEU A 308 -67.24 -19.18 14.41
N SER A 309 -67.51 -20.43 14.77
CA SER A 309 -68.85 -20.81 15.22
C SER A 309 -69.10 -20.37 16.67
N ARG A 310 -70.38 -20.32 17.07
CA ARG A 310 -70.77 -20.01 18.44
C ARG A 310 -70.24 -21.04 19.44
N ALA A 311 -70.19 -22.32 19.05
CA ALA A 311 -69.58 -23.40 19.82
C ALA A 311 -68.05 -23.23 20.01
N GLU A 312 -67.33 -22.81 18.96
CA GLU A 312 -65.89 -22.55 19.05
C GLU A 312 -65.60 -21.37 19.99
N ALA A 313 -66.38 -20.30 19.91
CA ALA A 313 -66.26 -19.15 20.82
C ALA A 313 -66.58 -19.52 22.28
N ALA A 314 -67.63 -20.31 22.53
CA ALA A 314 -67.95 -20.83 23.87
C ALA A 314 -66.79 -21.68 24.44
N THR A 315 -66.16 -22.50 23.60
CA THR A 315 -64.99 -23.31 23.99
C THR A 315 -63.79 -22.42 24.35
N ILE A 316 -63.51 -21.39 23.55
CA ILE A 316 -62.43 -20.42 23.83
C ILE A 316 -62.69 -19.73 25.18
N MET A 317 -63.93 -19.29 25.43
CA MET A 317 -64.30 -18.62 26.68
C MET A 317 -64.23 -19.56 27.90
N ALA A 318 -64.69 -20.80 27.77
CA ALA A 318 -64.58 -21.80 28.85
C ALA A 318 -63.12 -22.02 29.26
N LYS A 319 -62.23 -22.13 28.28
CA LYS A 319 -60.81 -22.39 28.50
C LYS A 319 -60.06 -21.18 29.07
N ILE A 320 -60.25 -19.97 28.51
CA ILE A 320 -59.54 -18.78 28.98
C ILE A 320 -59.94 -18.38 30.41
N LEU A 321 -61.19 -18.65 30.79
CA LEU A 321 -61.71 -18.44 32.13
C LEU A 321 -61.39 -19.60 33.09
N GLU A 322 -60.73 -20.66 32.60
CA GLU A 322 -60.35 -21.85 33.37
C GLU A 322 -61.56 -22.49 34.10
N LEU A 323 -62.72 -22.51 33.44
CA LEU A 323 -63.95 -23.07 34.02
C LEU A 323 -63.86 -24.60 34.14
N GLU A 324 -64.49 -25.14 35.17
CA GLU A 324 -64.62 -26.59 35.34
C GLU A 324 -65.54 -27.18 34.25
N VAL A 325 -65.00 -28.01 33.37
CA VAL A 325 -65.73 -28.68 32.28
C VAL A 325 -65.94 -30.14 32.66
N LYS A 326 -67.18 -30.53 32.96
CA LYS A 326 -67.54 -31.91 33.31
C LYS A 326 -68.05 -32.66 32.10
N GLU A 327 -67.43 -33.80 31.80
CA GLU A 327 -67.93 -34.73 30.79
C GLU A 327 -69.37 -35.17 31.14
N GLY A 328 -70.29 -35.02 30.18
CA GLY A 328 -71.70 -35.36 30.34
C GLY A 328 -72.61 -34.27 30.93
N GLU A 329 -72.06 -33.14 31.43
CA GLU A 329 -72.88 -31.99 31.87
C GLU A 329 -73.50 -31.31 30.63
N LYS A 330 -74.81 -31.09 30.65
CA LYS A 330 -75.58 -30.56 29.52
C LYS A 330 -76.11 -29.15 29.81
N PRO A 331 -76.13 -28.25 28.81
CA PRO A 331 -76.70 -26.92 28.97
C PRO A 331 -78.24 -26.97 28.97
N THR A 332 -78.92 -25.85 29.23
CA THR A 332 -80.39 -25.78 29.12
C THR A 332 -80.89 -25.71 27.68
N PHE A 333 -79.99 -25.45 26.72
CA PHE A 333 -80.35 -25.27 25.31
C PHE A 333 -80.63 -26.59 24.59
N THR A 334 -81.83 -26.72 24.04
CA THR A 334 -82.34 -27.94 23.37
C THR A 334 -81.52 -28.35 22.14
N ASP A 335 -80.91 -27.39 21.44
CA ASP A 335 -80.10 -27.61 20.24
C ASP A 335 -78.61 -27.86 20.51
N SER A 336 -78.22 -27.94 21.79
CA SER A 336 -76.82 -28.12 22.23
C SER A 336 -76.64 -29.34 23.15
N GLN A 337 -77.61 -30.27 23.15
CA GLN A 337 -77.61 -31.45 24.01
C GLN A 337 -76.64 -32.55 23.55
N ASP A 338 -76.41 -32.67 22.25
CA ASP A 338 -75.60 -33.73 21.62
C ASP A 338 -74.64 -33.11 20.59
N HIS A 339 -73.66 -32.35 21.08
CA HIS A 339 -72.66 -31.63 20.29
C HIS A 339 -71.27 -31.77 20.93
N TRP A 340 -70.19 -31.72 20.15
CA TRP A 340 -68.83 -31.82 20.69
C TRP A 340 -68.52 -30.72 21.73
N ALA A 341 -69.17 -29.57 21.59
CA ALA A 341 -69.03 -28.44 22.50
C ALA A 341 -70.02 -28.43 23.68
N THR A 342 -70.91 -29.42 23.80
CA THR A 342 -71.94 -29.50 24.87
C THR A 342 -71.40 -29.20 26.26
N PRO A 343 -70.32 -29.85 26.76
CA PRO A 343 -69.84 -29.61 28.12
C PRO A 343 -69.22 -28.21 28.29
N TYR A 344 -68.64 -27.63 27.23
CA TYR A 344 -68.13 -26.26 27.26
C TYR A 344 -69.26 -25.23 27.28
N ILE A 345 -70.30 -25.44 26.48
CA ILE A 345 -71.50 -24.60 26.45
C ILE A 345 -72.19 -24.62 27.83
N ALA A 346 -72.30 -25.79 28.46
CA ALA A 346 -72.82 -25.92 29.83
C ALA A 346 -71.98 -25.12 30.85
N ALA A 347 -70.65 -25.20 30.76
CA ALA A 347 -69.76 -24.48 31.67
C ALA A 347 -69.90 -22.95 31.55
N VAL A 348 -69.91 -22.41 30.32
CA VAL A 348 -70.06 -20.95 30.12
C VAL A 348 -71.48 -20.46 30.41
N GLU A 349 -72.50 -21.28 30.23
CA GLU A 349 -73.87 -20.97 30.65
C GLU A 349 -73.98 -20.87 32.18
N LYS A 350 -73.44 -21.86 32.89
CA LYS A 350 -73.41 -21.91 34.36
C LYS A 350 -72.63 -20.75 34.96
N ALA A 351 -71.55 -20.32 34.30
CA ALA A 351 -70.78 -19.14 34.68
C ALA A 351 -71.48 -17.80 34.31
N GLY A 352 -72.63 -17.84 33.64
CA GLY A 352 -73.41 -16.65 33.27
C GLY A 352 -72.83 -15.87 32.08
N VAL A 353 -71.91 -16.46 31.33
CA VAL A 353 -71.25 -15.82 30.17
C VAL A 353 -72.19 -15.77 28.95
N ILE A 354 -73.12 -16.74 28.84
CA ILE A 354 -74.08 -16.84 27.73
C ILE A 354 -75.52 -16.98 28.22
N LYS A 355 -76.48 -16.56 27.39
CA LYS A 355 -77.94 -16.65 27.66
C LYS A 355 -78.75 -17.32 26.52
N GLY A 356 -78.10 -17.74 25.43
CA GLY A 356 -78.77 -18.24 24.22
C GLY A 356 -79.32 -17.13 23.31
N GLU A 357 -79.95 -17.52 22.21
CA GLU A 357 -80.61 -16.60 21.24
C GLU A 357 -82.12 -16.42 21.55
N GLY A 358 -82.61 -17.06 22.62
CA GLY A 358 -84.03 -17.14 22.97
C GLY A 358 -84.64 -18.51 22.65
N ASN A 359 -85.88 -18.75 23.09
CA ASN A 359 -86.64 -19.99 22.84
C ASN A 359 -85.92 -21.31 23.22
N GLY A 360 -85.02 -21.27 24.21
CA GLY A 360 -84.24 -22.45 24.62
C GLY A 360 -83.23 -22.93 23.58
N LYS A 361 -82.74 -22.05 22.70
CA LYS A 361 -81.74 -22.34 21.67
C LYS A 361 -80.46 -21.52 21.84
N PHE A 362 -79.32 -22.13 21.49
CA PHE A 362 -78.01 -21.49 21.48
C PHE A 362 -77.41 -21.37 20.07
N ASN A 363 -77.83 -22.20 19.12
CA ASN A 363 -77.33 -22.27 17.76
C ASN A 363 -75.81 -22.52 17.67
N PRO A 364 -75.31 -23.67 18.15
CA PRO A 364 -73.87 -23.93 18.29
C PRO A 364 -73.08 -23.88 16.98
N ASN A 365 -73.73 -24.22 15.86
CA ASN A 365 -73.12 -24.21 14.52
C ASN A 365 -73.27 -22.87 13.79
N GLY A 366 -74.04 -21.93 14.33
CA GLY A 366 -74.17 -20.58 13.79
C GLY A 366 -72.85 -19.82 13.84
N GLN A 367 -72.65 -18.89 12.91
CA GLN A 367 -71.47 -18.02 12.91
C GLN A 367 -71.57 -17.02 14.06
N MET A 368 -70.47 -16.82 14.78
CA MET A 368 -70.36 -15.86 15.86
C MET A 368 -70.19 -14.45 15.31
N THR A 369 -71.04 -13.50 15.68
CA THR A 369 -70.88 -12.09 15.32
C THR A 369 -69.93 -11.37 16.28
N ARG A 370 -69.36 -10.25 15.83
CA ARG A 370 -68.50 -9.41 16.67
C ARG A 370 -69.25 -8.89 17.91
N ALA A 371 -70.49 -8.45 17.76
CA ALA A 371 -71.30 -7.97 18.89
C ALA A 371 -71.60 -9.06 19.93
N ALA A 372 -71.87 -10.28 19.47
CA ALA A 372 -72.07 -11.42 20.37
C ALA A 372 -70.78 -11.78 21.12
N MET A 373 -69.62 -11.73 20.46
CA MET A 373 -68.33 -11.91 21.13
C MET A 373 -68.06 -10.82 22.17
N ALA A 374 -68.33 -9.55 21.85
CA ALA A 374 -68.20 -8.44 22.80
C ALA A 374 -69.08 -8.66 24.05
N THR A 375 -70.30 -9.15 23.84
CA THR A 375 -71.24 -9.45 24.93
C THR A 375 -70.68 -10.54 25.85
N MET A 376 -70.14 -11.63 25.28
CA MET A 376 -69.51 -12.70 26.07
C MET A 376 -68.35 -12.18 26.92
N LEU A 377 -67.48 -11.33 26.35
CA LEU A 377 -66.34 -10.78 27.06
C LEU A 377 -66.75 -9.85 28.22
N VAL A 378 -67.73 -8.97 27.99
CA VAL A 378 -68.23 -8.07 29.04
C VAL A 378 -68.88 -8.85 30.18
N GLN A 379 -69.69 -9.87 29.87
CA GLN A 379 -70.34 -10.70 30.90
C GLN A 379 -69.30 -11.53 31.67
N ALA A 380 -68.37 -12.18 30.97
CA ALA A 380 -67.36 -13.05 31.56
C ALA A 380 -66.49 -12.34 32.59
N TYR A 381 -65.99 -11.15 32.25
CA TYR A 381 -65.09 -10.39 33.13
C TYR A 381 -65.81 -9.29 33.93
N GLN A 382 -67.14 -9.25 33.86
CA GLN A 382 -67.99 -8.24 34.52
C GLN A 382 -67.52 -6.81 34.24
N LEU A 383 -67.10 -6.52 33.00
CA LEU A 383 -66.46 -5.26 32.60
C LEU A 383 -67.35 -4.04 32.83
N GLU A 384 -68.67 -4.21 32.88
CA GLU A 384 -69.59 -3.11 33.22
C GLU A 384 -69.30 -2.51 34.61
N LYS A 385 -68.80 -3.32 35.55
CA LYS A 385 -68.43 -2.85 36.89
C LYS A 385 -67.14 -2.04 36.92
N LYS A 386 -66.35 -2.11 35.84
CA LYS A 386 -65.07 -1.41 35.65
C LYS A 386 -65.23 -0.07 34.94
N VAL A 387 -66.47 0.29 34.58
CA VAL A 387 -66.82 1.54 33.91
C VAL A 387 -67.77 2.31 34.83
N HIS A 388 -67.36 3.51 35.25
CA HIS A 388 -68.13 4.32 36.21
C HIS A 388 -68.89 5.48 35.56
N GLU A 389 -68.74 5.65 34.24
CA GLU A 389 -69.29 6.77 33.49
C GLU A 389 -70.04 6.28 32.25
N GLU A 390 -70.91 7.12 31.70
CA GLU A 390 -71.63 6.82 30.46
C GLU A 390 -70.69 6.92 29.26
N LEU A 391 -70.59 5.85 28.47
CA LEU A 391 -69.67 5.78 27.34
C LEU A 391 -70.32 6.29 26.05
N PRO A 392 -69.64 7.20 25.32
CA PRO A 392 -70.17 7.67 24.04
C PRO A 392 -70.10 6.58 22.97
N THR A 393 -71.07 6.59 22.07
CA THR A 393 -71.06 5.75 20.87
C THR A 393 -70.20 6.40 19.80
N LEU A 394 -69.00 5.82 19.59
CA LEU A 394 -67.98 6.38 18.69
C LEU A 394 -68.10 5.93 17.23
N PHE A 395 -68.88 4.88 16.98
CA PHE A 395 -69.03 4.27 15.67
C PHE A 395 -70.47 4.43 15.16
N PRO A 396 -70.68 4.98 13.94
CA PRO A 396 -72.02 5.21 13.41
C PRO A 396 -72.88 3.95 13.28
N ASP A 397 -72.25 2.81 12.96
CA ASP A 397 -72.91 1.51 12.78
C ASP A 397 -73.18 0.75 14.09
N VAL A 398 -72.81 1.34 15.24
CA VAL A 398 -73.08 0.79 16.57
C VAL A 398 -74.27 1.48 17.24
N LYS A 399 -74.63 2.67 16.79
CA LYS A 399 -75.75 3.43 17.34
C LYS A 399 -77.06 2.67 17.18
N ASP A 400 -77.85 2.58 18.25
CA ASP A 400 -79.15 1.90 18.32
C ASP A 400 -79.05 0.37 18.12
N HIS A 401 -77.85 -0.19 18.09
CA HIS A 401 -77.62 -1.63 17.96
C HIS A 401 -77.77 -2.34 19.31
N TRP A 402 -78.32 -3.57 19.34
CA TRP A 402 -78.55 -4.32 20.59
C TRP A 402 -77.27 -4.55 21.43
N GLY A 403 -76.12 -4.61 20.75
CA GLY A 403 -74.79 -4.76 21.34
C GLY A 403 -74.11 -3.43 21.73
N GLU A 404 -74.73 -2.27 21.51
CA GLU A 404 -74.12 -0.93 21.66
C GLU A 404 -73.39 -0.75 22.99
N LYS A 405 -74.07 -1.07 24.09
CA LYS A 405 -73.48 -0.98 25.44
C LYS A 405 -72.19 -1.80 25.57
N PHE A 406 -72.21 -3.07 25.13
CA PHE A 406 -71.08 -3.98 25.27
C PHE A 406 -69.90 -3.56 24.37
N ILE A 407 -70.21 -3.09 23.17
CA ILE A 407 -69.23 -2.60 22.21
C ILE A 407 -68.55 -1.35 22.76
N ASN A 408 -69.33 -0.38 23.25
CA ASN A 408 -68.80 0.85 23.83
C ASN A 408 -67.87 0.57 25.00
N ILE A 409 -68.16 -0.42 25.85
CA ILE A 409 -67.27 -0.84 26.94
C ILE A 409 -65.93 -1.35 26.39
N LEU A 410 -65.95 -2.28 25.44
CA LEU A 410 -64.71 -2.79 24.83
C LEU A 410 -63.89 -1.67 24.18
N VAL A 411 -64.57 -0.74 23.53
CA VAL A 411 -63.95 0.41 22.86
C VAL A 411 -63.33 1.38 23.88
N GLY A 412 -64.08 1.77 24.90
CA GLY A 412 -63.62 2.66 25.96
C GLY A 412 -62.41 2.09 26.70
N MET A 413 -62.48 0.80 27.06
CA MET A 413 -61.39 0.08 27.73
C MET A 413 -60.19 -0.21 26.82
N GLY A 414 -60.28 0.06 25.51
CA GLY A 414 -59.17 -0.16 24.58
C GLY A 414 -58.98 -1.60 24.12
N ILE A 415 -59.95 -2.46 24.40
CA ILE A 415 -59.95 -3.85 23.96
C ILE A 415 -60.18 -3.90 22.44
N SER A 416 -61.05 -3.02 21.93
CA SER A 416 -61.37 -2.92 20.51
C SER A 416 -61.16 -1.50 19.98
N SER A 417 -60.48 -1.38 18.84
CA SER A 417 -60.34 -0.09 18.12
C SER A 417 -61.29 0.04 16.93
N GLY A 418 -62.24 -0.88 16.77
CA GLY A 418 -63.06 -1.00 15.55
C GLY A 418 -62.33 -1.70 14.41
N VAL A 419 -62.83 -1.52 13.19
CA VAL A 419 -62.22 -1.99 11.94
C VAL A 419 -61.96 -0.80 11.02
N ASP A 420 -61.33 -1.06 9.87
CA ASP A 420 -61.01 -0.01 8.90
C ASP A 420 -62.24 0.78 8.43
N GLY A 421 -62.04 2.08 8.18
CA GLY A 421 -63.06 2.98 7.66
C GLY A 421 -64.02 3.57 8.69
N GLY A 422 -63.62 3.61 9.98
CA GLY A 422 -64.39 4.29 11.03
C GLY A 422 -65.69 3.58 11.42
N ARG A 423 -65.73 2.25 11.24
CA ARG A 423 -66.87 1.37 11.55
C ARG A 423 -66.47 0.29 12.53
N TRP A 424 -67.43 -0.29 13.26
CA TRP A 424 -67.16 -1.41 14.17
C TRP A 424 -67.60 -2.77 13.62
N GLN A 425 -68.59 -2.78 12.73
CA GLN A 425 -69.21 -3.92 12.07
C GLN A 425 -69.81 -4.95 13.05
N PRO A 426 -70.86 -4.60 13.81
CA PRO A 426 -71.36 -5.45 14.89
C PRO A 426 -71.93 -6.80 14.45
N ASP A 427 -72.62 -6.84 13.31
CA ASP A 427 -73.27 -8.06 12.79
C ASP A 427 -72.36 -8.92 11.92
N ARG A 428 -71.15 -8.45 11.61
CA ARG A 428 -70.20 -9.25 10.83
C ARG A 428 -69.70 -10.42 11.67
N SER A 429 -69.61 -11.58 11.05
CA SER A 429 -68.95 -12.76 11.63
C SER A 429 -67.52 -12.44 12.04
N ILE A 430 -67.15 -12.85 13.25
CA ILE A 430 -65.81 -12.62 13.80
C ILE A 430 -64.83 -13.68 13.27
N THR A 431 -63.65 -13.22 12.86
CA THR A 431 -62.58 -14.12 12.44
C THR A 431 -61.83 -14.68 13.64
N ARG A 432 -61.12 -15.78 13.43
CA ARG A 432 -60.32 -16.45 14.46
C ARG A 432 -59.23 -15.53 15.03
N ALA A 433 -58.57 -14.72 14.19
CA ALA A 433 -57.57 -13.75 14.65
C ALA A 433 -58.18 -12.59 15.45
N GLU A 434 -59.34 -12.09 15.04
CA GLU A 434 -60.03 -11.02 15.77
C GLU A 434 -60.55 -11.50 17.12
N ALA A 435 -61.12 -12.71 17.18
CA ALA A 435 -61.53 -13.31 18.43
C ALA A 435 -60.33 -13.52 19.35
N ALA A 436 -59.20 -13.98 18.81
CA ALA A 436 -57.97 -14.13 19.58
C ALA A 436 -57.50 -12.79 20.17
N GLN A 437 -57.52 -11.72 19.37
CA GLN A 437 -57.16 -10.37 19.83
C GLN A 437 -58.10 -9.86 20.91
N LEU A 438 -59.42 -9.92 20.72
CA LEU A 438 -60.36 -9.44 21.72
C LEU A 438 -60.26 -10.23 23.03
N VAL A 439 -60.13 -11.56 22.97
CA VAL A 439 -60.00 -12.41 24.17
C VAL A 439 -58.69 -12.13 24.90
N ALA A 440 -57.56 -12.16 24.18
CA ALA A 440 -56.25 -11.98 24.79
C ALA A 440 -56.10 -10.59 25.43
N VAL A 441 -56.53 -9.54 24.72
CA VAL A 441 -56.45 -8.17 25.24
C VAL A 441 -57.39 -8.02 26.44
N THR A 442 -58.62 -8.54 26.38
CA THR A 442 -59.54 -8.50 27.53
C THR A 442 -58.97 -9.20 28.75
N ASP A 443 -58.45 -10.42 28.60
CA ASP A 443 -57.92 -11.18 29.74
C ASP A 443 -56.68 -10.51 30.34
N LYS A 444 -55.83 -9.89 29.51
CA LYS A 444 -54.67 -9.10 29.96
C LYS A 444 -55.08 -7.81 30.69
N SER A 445 -56.23 -7.23 30.33
CA SER A 445 -56.69 -5.93 30.86
C SER A 445 -57.88 -6.04 31.82
N LYS A 446 -58.27 -7.23 32.25
CA LYS A 446 -59.52 -7.48 33.01
C LYS A 446 -59.61 -6.75 34.34
N ASP A 447 -58.47 -6.45 34.95
CA ASP A 447 -58.42 -5.76 36.24
C ASP A 447 -58.43 -4.22 36.09
N ASN A 448 -58.22 -3.70 34.88
CA ASN A 448 -58.16 -2.27 34.62
C ASN A 448 -59.54 -1.62 34.79
N GLU A 449 -59.57 -0.45 35.44
CA GLU A 449 -60.74 0.41 35.52
C GLU A 449 -60.65 1.51 34.45
N LEU A 450 -61.76 1.77 33.77
CA LEU A 450 -61.85 2.89 32.82
C LEU A 450 -62.14 4.19 33.57
N LYS A 451 -61.23 5.16 33.44
CA LYS A 451 -61.37 6.49 34.02
C LYS A 451 -61.23 7.51 32.90
N MET A 452 -62.36 8.00 32.39
CA MET A 452 -62.33 9.05 31.38
C MET A 452 -62.10 10.40 32.05
N LYS A 453 -61.34 11.27 31.39
CA LYS A 453 -61.19 12.66 31.84
C LYS A 453 -61.14 13.61 30.66
N LYS A 454 -61.72 14.80 30.83
CA LYS A 454 -61.59 15.89 29.88
C LYS A 454 -60.37 16.73 30.22
N ILE A 455 -59.53 16.98 29.22
CA ILE A 455 -58.40 17.90 29.34
C ILE A 455 -58.40 18.90 28.20
N SER A 456 -57.97 20.13 28.48
CA SER A 456 -57.75 21.15 27.45
C SER A 456 -56.29 21.22 27.06
N ILE A 457 -55.97 20.91 25.80
CA ILE A 457 -54.63 21.08 25.25
C ILE A 457 -54.56 22.46 24.60
N SER A 458 -53.78 23.36 25.22
CA SER A 458 -53.73 24.80 24.85
C SER A 458 -52.82 25.13 23.67
N LYS A 459 -52.05 24.16 23.17
CA LYS A 459 -51.09 24.32 22.06
C LYS A 459 -51.41 23.32 20.94
N LYS A 460 -50.78 23.51 19.77
CA LYS A 460 -50.78 22.48 18.74
C LYS A 460 -50.11 21.22 19.29
N PHE A 461 -50.61 20.05 18.90
CA PHE A 461 -50.07 18.77 19.34
C PHE A 461 -50.13 17.73 18.23
N PHE A 462 -49.22 16.76 18.30
CA PHE A 462 -49.19 15.62 17.40
C PHE A 462 -49.88 14.42 18.02
N THR A 463 -50.57 13.67 17.17
CA THR A 463 -51.09 12.35 17.50
C THR A 463 -50.24 11.27 16.85
N TYR A 464 -50.05 10.16 17.55
CA TYR A 464 -49.18 9.05 17.18
C TYR A 464 -49.98 7.74 17.09
N ASN A 465 -49.46 6.77 16.34
CA ASN A 465 -50.13 5.46 16.18
C ASN A 465 -49.97 4.56 17.41
N GLY A 466 -48.97 4.81 18.25
CA GLY A 466 -48.74 4.14 19.52
C GLY A 466 -48.19 5.10 20.58
N PRO A 467 -48.04 4.66 21.84
CA PRO A 467 -47.49 5.48 22.93
C PRO A 467 -45.97 5.59 22.84
N SER A 468 -45.46 5.98 21.66
CA SER A 468 -44.03 6.17 21.39
C SER A 468 -43.83 7.18 20.25
N LEU A 469 -42.79 8.01 20.37
CA LEU A 469 -42.36 8.92 19.30
C LEU A 469 -41.86 8.17 18.05
N SER A 470 -41.51 6.89 18.19
CA SER A 470 -41.12 6.02 17.08
C SER A 470 -42.29 5.37 16.34
N SER A 471 -43.53 5.50 16.84
CA SER A 471 -44.72 4.91 16.20
C SER A 471 -45.22 5.68 14.98
N GLY A 472 -44.56 6.79 14.64
CA GLY A 472 -44.91 7.68 13.54
C GLY A 472 -46.03 8.65 13.88
N ILE A 473 -45.90 9.88 13.35
CA ILE A 473 -46.93 10.92 13.48
C ILE A 473 -48.11 10.55 12.58
N SER A 474 -49.31 10.50 13.17
CA SER A 474 -50.56 10.31 12.43
C SER A 474 -51.09 11.63 11.87
N LYS A 475 -51.15 12.70 12.68
CA LYS A 475 -51.71 14.02 12.31
C LYS A 475 -51.34 15.08 13.36
N GLU A 476 -51.34 16.35 12.94
CA GLU A 476 -51.23 17.51 13.82
C GLU A 476 -52.60 18.13 14.05
N TYR A 477 -52.90 18.53 15.29
CA TYR A 477 -54.13 19.21 15.65
C TYR A 477 -53.84 20.54 16.35
N GLY A 478 -54.74 21.51 16.14
CA GLY A 478 -54.75 22.76 16.91
C GLY A 478 -55.30 22.57 18.34
N PRO A 479 -55.13 23.60 19.20
CA PRO A 479 -55.63 23.59 20.58
C PRO A 479 -57.10 23.20 20.68
N ARG A 480 -57.45 22.30 21.61
CA ARG A 480 -58.82 21.82 21.82
C ARG A 480 -58.97 21.07 23.15
N GLU A 481 -60.22 20.90 23.58
CA GLU A 481 -60.58 19.93 24.60
C GLU A 481 -60.59 18.50 24.00
N VAL A 482 -60.07 17.53 24.75
CA VAL A 482 -60.07 16.11 24.38
C VAL A 482 -60.52 15.24 25.55
N THR A 483 -61.17 14.12 25.24
CA THR A 483 -61.47 13.07 26.21
C THR A 483 -60.34 12.04 26.21
N VAL A 484 -59.72 11.85 27.37
CA VAL A 484 -58.70 10.84 27.62
C VAL A 484 -59.37 9.55 28.05
N TYR A 485 -59.01 8.45 27.38
CA TYR A 485 -59.51 7.10 27.65
C TYR A 485 -58.49 6.22 28.37
N GLU A 486 -57.21 6.56 28.28
CA GLU A 486 -56.11 5.82 28.89
C GLU A 486 -54.95 6.77 29.15
N GLU A 487 -54.24 6.55 30.26
CA GLU A 487 -53.00 7.24 30.59
C GLU A 487 -51.90 6.21 30.83
N ARG A 488 -50.70 6.54 30.37
CA ARG A 488 -49.49 5.76 30.60
C ARG A 488 -48.36 6.67 31.08
N ASP A 489 -47.33 6.04 31.63
CA ASP A 489 -46.11 6.71 32.06
C ASP A 489 -45.51 7.59 30.97
N GLY A 490 -44.76 8.62 31.38
CA GLY A 490 -44.16 9.57 30.44
C GLY A 490 -45.15 10.57 29.82
N GLY A 491 -46.37 10.66 30.34
CA GLY A 491 -47.38 11.63 29.90
C GLY A 491 -48.11 11.25 28.62
N TRP A 492 -48.13 9.96 28.28
CA TRP A 492 -48.87 9.44 27.14
C TRP A 492 -50.34 9.28 27.48
N ILE A 493 -51.20 9.91 26.67
CA ILE A 493 -52.64 9.80 26.77
C ILE A 493 -53.22 9.22 25.50
N ARG A 494 -54.25 8.40 25.61
CA ARG A 494 -55.02 7.91 24.47
C ARG A 494 -56.32 8.68 24.33
N ILE A 495 -56.55 9.23 23.14
CA ILE A 495 -57.73 10.05 22.81
C ILE A 495 -58.42 9.51 21.55
N HIS A 496 -59.69 9.81 21.38
CA HIS A 496 -60.41 9.54 20.13
C HIS A 496 -60.39 10.75 19.20
N THR A 497 -60.11 10.53 17.92
CA THR A 497 -60.02 11.57 16.87
C THR A 497 -60.86 11.19 15.65
N ASP A 498 -60.91 12.06 14.63
CA ASP A 498 -61.49 11.75 13.31
C ASP A 498 -60.75 10.60 12.59
N THR A 499 -59.53 10.28 13.03
CA THR A 499 -58.73 9.15 12.52
C THR A 499 -58.74 7.94 13.46
N GLY A 500 -59.69 7.89 14.39
CA GLY A 500 -59.82 6.85 15.41
C GLY A 500 -58.98 7.15 16.66
N PHE A 501 -58.72 6.10 17.46
CA PHE A 501 -57.90 6.22 18.66
C PHE A 501 -56.45 6.51 18.32
N LYS A 502 -55.89 7.53 18.97
CA LYS A 502 -54.49 7.92 18.83
C LYS A 502 -53.87 8.28 20.17
N TRP A 503 -52.55 8.29 20.18
CA TRP A 503 -51.76 8.65 21.35
C TRP A 503 -51.25 10.08 21.25
N VAL A 504 -51.22 10.79 22.37
CA VAL A 504 -50.61 12.13 22.48
C VAL A 504 -49.63 12.09 23.63
N CYS A 505 -48.44 12.66 23.42
CA CYS A 505 -47.48 12.85 24.50
C CYS A 505 -47.61 14.28 25.04
N LEU A 506 -48.03 14.43 26.29
CA LEU A 506 -48.13 15.74 26.95
C LEU A 506 -46.77 16.25 27.48
N VAL A 507 -45.79 15.36 27.63
CA VAL A 507 -44.45 15.69 28.11
C VAL A 507 -43.51 15.80 26.93
N GLU A 508 -43.02 17.01 26.66
CA GLU A 508 -42.04 17.24 25.60
C GLU A 508 -40.71 16.51 25.90
N LYS A 509 -40.27 15.67 24.97
CA LYS A 509 -38.92 15.12 24.99
C LYS A 509 -37.95 16.17 24.46
N LYS A 510 -36.99 16.61 25.29
CA LYS A 510 -35.95 17.55 24.90
C LYS A 510 -34.59 16.87 24.82
N VAL A 511 -33.80 17.23 23.81
CA VAL A 511 -32.42 16.79 23.63
C VAL A 511 -31.52 18.01 23.60
N ASN A 512 -30.46 17.99 24.41
CA ASN A 512 -29.47 19.06 24.45
C ASN A 512 -28.37 18.78 23.42
N MET A 513 -28.35 19.54 22.33
CA MET A 513 -27.31 19.48 21.31
C MET A 513 -26.11 20.31 21.79
N ASN A 514 -25.02 19.65 22.18
CA ASN A 514 -23.83 20.30 22.75
C ASN A 514 -22.79 20.74 21.70
N LYS A 515 -23.05 20.48 20.42
CA LYS A 515 -22.20 20.83 19.28
C LYS A 515 -23.07 21.36 18.15
N ASN A 516 -22.45 22.03 17.17
CA ASN A 516 -23.14 22.33 15.92
C ASN A 516 -23.71 21.05 15.31
N PHE A 517 -24.94 21.14 14.81
CA PHE A 517 -25.61 20.00 14.20
C PHE A 517 -26.22 20.36 12.86
N LEU A 518 -26.31 19.34 12.02
CA LEU A 518 -26.84 19.43 10.68
C LEU A 518 -28.27 18.92 10.65
N THR A 519 -29.07 19.54 9.79
CA THR A 519 -30.47 19.21 9.59
C THR A 519 -30.72 18.76 8.17
N TYR A 520 -31.67 17.86 7.99
CA TYR A 520 -31.96 17.16 6.75
C TYR A 520 -33.46 17.20 6.44
N ASN A 521 -33.83 17.14 5.15
CA ASN A 521 -35.23 17.13 4.75
C ASN A 521 -35.89 15.76 4.97
N GLU A 522 -35.10 14.69 4.90
CA GLU A 522 -35.52 13.33 5.20
C GLU A 522 -34.58 12.71 6.23
N ALA A 523 -34.98 11.59 6.85
CA ALA A 523 -34.15 10.81 7.78
C ALA A 523 -33.05 10.04 7.03
N SER A 524 -32.22 10.76 6.27
CA SER A 524 -31.20 10.20 5.39
C SER A 524 -30.15 11.25 5.05
N LEU A 525 -28.87 10.83 5.09
CA LEU A 525 -27.74 11.66 4.65
C LEU A 525 -27.77 11.94 3.14
N SER A 526 -28.50 11.13 2.36
CA SER A 526 -28.67 11.34 0.92
C SER A 526 -29.65 12.46 0.58
N SER A 527 -30.41 12.96 1.56
CA SER A 527 -31.37 14.07 1.34
C SER A 527 -30.70 15.44 1.26
N GLY A 528 -29.39 15.50 1.51
CA GLY A 528 -28.62 16.74 1.53
C GLY A 528 -28.79 17.54 2.82
N ILE A 529 -27.78 18.34 3.14
CA ILE A 529 -27.83 19.26 4.28
C ILE A 529 -28.82 20.37 3.95
N SER A 530 -29.86 20.50 4.78
CA SER A 530 -30.88 21.56 4.68
C SER A 530 -30.57 22.79 5.54
N GLY A 531 -29.72 22.65 6.56
CA GLY A 531 -29.28 23.74 7.42
C GLY A 531 -28.31 23.30 8.51
N GLU A 532 -27.52 24.24 9.02
CA GLU A 532 -26.60 24.07 10.15
C GLU A 532 -27.01 24.98 11.30
N TYR A 533 -26.98 24.45 12.53
CA TYR A 533 -27.41 25.15 13.73
C TYR A 533 -26.36 25.04 14.83
N ALA A 534 -26.21 26.12 15.60
CA ALA A 534 -25.38 26.16 16.80
C ALA A 534 -25.96 25.27 17.93
N PRO A 535 -25.16 24.95 18.97
CA PRO A 535 -25.62 24.18 20.13
C PRO A 535 -26.88 24.79 20.76
N GLN A 536 -27.93 23.98 20.95
CA GLN A 536 -29.19 24.39 21.58
C GLN A 536 -29.99 23.17 22.06
N SER A 537 -30.98 23.41 22.92
CA SER A 537 -31.96 22.38 23.29
C SER A 537 -33.07 22.30 22.24
N VAL A 538 -33.36 21.10 21.75
CA VAL A 538 -34.38 20.86 20.73
C VAL A 538 -35.48 19.94 21.27
N THR A 539 -36.73 20.23 20.89
CA THR A 539 -37.87 19.35 21.21
C THR A 539 -38.02 18.29 20.11
N VAL A 540 -38.00 17.02 20.53
CA VAL A 540 -38.16 15.85 19.66
C VAL A 540 -39.64 15.57 19.45
N ILE A 541 -40.06 15.45 18.18
CA ILE A 541 -41.44 15.16 17.79
C ILE A 541 -41.61 13.82 17.07
N GLU A 542 -40.53 13.21 16.58
CA GLU A 542 -40.57 11.89 15.93
C GLU A 542 -39.18 11.25 16.07
N GLU A 543 -39.13 9.94 16.25
CA GLU A 543 -37.88 9.17 16.28
C GLU A 543 -37.93 8.08 15.22
N ARG A 544 -36.79 7.79 14.59
CA ARG A 544 -36.64 6.69 13.63
C ARG A 544 -35.37 5.90 13.91
N GLU A 545 -35.30 4.73 13.30
CA GLU A 545 -34.10 3.90 13.30
C GLU A 545 -32.86 4.69 12.89
N GLY A 546 -31.68 4.26 13.33
CA GLY A 546 -30.42 4.96 13.03
C GLY A 546 -30.19 6.26 13.82
N ASN A 547 -30.93 6.48 14.91
CA ASN A 547 -30.81 7.66 15.79
C ASN A 547 -31.22 8.97 15.11
N TRP A 548 -32.19 8.88 14.20
CA TRP A 548 -32.80 10.03 13.56
C TRP A 548 -33.93 10.57 14.42
N ILE A 549 -33.84 11.86 14.73
CA ILE A 549 -34.90 12.61 15.41
C ILE A 549 -35.44 13.69 14.51
N LYS A 550 -36.75 13.94 14.58
CA LYS A 550 -37.37 15.09 13.94
C LYS A 550 -37.61 16.17 14.96
N VAL A 551 -37.21 17.39 14.63
CA VAL A 551 -37.25 18.56 15.51
C VAL A 551 -37.83 19.75 14.77
N TYR A 552 -38.38 20.71 15.52
CA TYR A 552 -38.81 21.99 14.96
C TYR A 552 -37.62 22.96 14.88
N THR A 553 -37.43 23.56 13.71
CA THR A 553 -36.36 24.54 13.43
C THR A 553 -36.94 25.79 12.77
N ALA A 554 -36.11 26.83 12.57
CA ALA A 554 -36.51 28.02 11.82
C ALA A 554 -36.92 27.72 10.36
N LEU A 555 -36.43 26.61 9.80
CA LEU A 555 -36.78 26.11 8.46
C LEU A 555 -37.94 25.09 8.48
N GLY A 556 -38.69 25.03 9.59
CA GLY A 556 -39.74 24.06 9.82
C GLY A 556 -39.22 22.75 10.42
N TYR A 557 -39.98 21.67 10.26
CA TYR A 557 -39.61 20.36 10.79
C TYR A 557 -38.48 19.73 9.98
N LYS A 558 -37.38 19.41 10.64
CA LYS A 558 -36.20 18.79 10.02
C LYS A 558 -35.74 17.57 10.79
N TRP A 559 -35.05 16.70 10.08
CA TRP A 559 -34.40 15.52 10.63
C TRP A 559 -32.99 15.85 11.09
N VAL A 560 -32.58 15.27 12.20
CA VAL A 560 -31.23 15.37 12.76
C VAL A 560 -30.77 13.97 13.10
N CYS A 561 -29.56 13.60 12.68
CA CYS A 561 -28.93 12.36 13.09
C CYS A 561 -28.12 12.63 14.35
N LEU A 562 -28.41 11.93 15.45
CA LEU A 562 -27.72 12.12 16.73
C LEU A 562 -26.33 11.47 16.76
N ILE A 563 -26.05 10.57 15.84
CA ILE A 563 -24.77 9.85 15.75
C ILE A 563 -24.11 10.18 14.41
N ASP A 564 -22.82 10.53 14.48
CA ASP A 564 -21.99 10.74 13.29
C ASP A 564 -21.78 9.41 12.56
N LYS A 565 -22.08 9.38 11.25
CA LYS A 565 -21.72 8.25 10.40
C LYS A 565 -20.22 8.30 10.13
N LYS A 566 -19.47 7.30 10.59
CA LYS A 566 -18.04 7.15 10.30
C LYS A 566 -17.82 6.10 9.21
N VAL A 567 -16.97 6.42 8.25
CA VAL A 567 -16.54 5.51 7.18
C VAL A 567 -15.03 5.43 7.20
N GLN A 568 -14.49 4.22 7.22
CA GLN A 568 -13.05 4.00 7.13
C GLN A 568 -12.60 4.07 5.66
N ILE A 569 -11.58 4.88 5.37
CA ILE A 569 -10.95 4.96 4.05
C ILE A 569 -9.55 4.37 4.15
N ASP A 570 -9.35 3.17 3.57
CA ASP A 570 -8.12 2.38 3.69
C ASP A 570 -7.02 2.74 2.68
N ARG A 571 -7.08 3.96 2.13
CA ARG A 571 -6.12 4.45 1.13
C ARG A 571 -5.94 5.95 1.26
N ASP A 572 -4.87 6.45 0.67
CA ASP A 572 -4.73 7.87 0.41
C ASP A 572 -5.91 8.37 -0.45
N PHE A 573 -6.44 9.53 -0.10
CA PHE A 573 -7.57 10.11 -0.81
C PHE A 573 -7.45 11.62 -0.97
N THR A 574 -8.07 12.09 -2.04
CA THR A 574 -8.14 13.49 -2.43
C THR A 574 -9.53 14.02 -2.17
N THR A 575 -9.62 15.27 -1.73
CA THR A 575 -10.90 15.94 -1.55
C THR A 575 -11.10 17.08 -2.53
N TYR A 576 -12.37 17.43 -2.75
CA TYR A 576 -12.82 18.34 -3.79
C TYR A 576 -13.84 19.36 -3.25
N ASP A 577 -13.95 20.50 -3.93
CA ASP A 577 -14.96 21.51 -3.64
C ASP A 577 -16.37 21.13 -4.16
N ALA A 578 -16.45 20.17 -5.09
CA ALA A 578 -17.70 19.66 -5.65
C ALA A 578 -17.64 18.15 -5.94
N PRO A 579 -18.79 17.43 -6.02
CA PRO A 579 -18.83 15.98 -6.17
C PRO A 579 -18.66 15.52 -7.64
N PHE A 580 -17.56 15.94 -8.29
CA PHE A 580 -17.14 15.46 -9.62
C PHE A 580 -15.62 15.59 -9.79
N ARG A 581 -14.98 14.74 -10.59
CA ARG A 581 -13.50 14.61 -10.64
C ARG A 581 -12.75 15.75 -11.33
N SER A 582 -13.46 16.59 -12.08
CA SER A 582 -12.91 17.82 -12.67
C SER A 582 -13.03 19.04 -11.75
N ALA A 583 -13.57 18.86 -10.54
CA ALA A 583 -13.68 19.89 -9.52
C ALA A 583 -12.29 20.29 -8.98
N ASN A 584 -12.21 21.43 -8.26
CA ASN A 584 -10.94 21.84 -7.69
C ASN A 584 -10.56 20.90 -6.56
N ILE A 585 -9.32 20.43 -6.61
CA ILE A 585 -8.74 19.66 -5.51
C ILE A 585 -8.49 20.61 -4.34
N LEU A 586 -8.99 20.25 -3.17
CA LEU A 586 -8.84 21.01 -1.93
C LEU A 586 -7.65 20.52 -1.11
N ASP A 587 -7.54 19.22 -0.88
CA ASP A 587 -6.53 18.66 0.02
C ASP A 587 -6.27 17.15 -0.23
N TYR A 588 -5.23 16.63 0.41
CA TYR A 588 -4.78 15.24 0.35
C TYR A 588 -4.67 14.65 1.75
N TYR A 589 -5.23 13.46 1.93
CA TYR A 589 -5.27 12.78 3.21
C TYR A 589 -4.74 11.36 3.08
N GLY A 590 -4.04 10.89 4.13
CA GLY A 590 -3.72 9.48 4.28
C GLY A 590 -4.94 8.65 4.73
N PRO A 591 -4.79 7.32 4.86
CA PRO A 591 -5.87 6.43 5.26
C PRO A 591 -6.37 6.79 6.67
N GLN A 592 -7.67 7.02 6.81
CA GLN A 592 -8.30 7.38 8.09
C GLN A 592 -9.81 7.18 8.08
N ALA A 593 -10.41 7.18 9.28
CA ALA A 593 -11.85 7.25 9.44
C ALA A 593 -12.34 8.68 9.20
N VAL A 594 -13.30 8.85 8.30
CA VAL A 594 -13.93 10.13 7.99
C VAL A 594 -15.36 10.20 8.54
N THR A 595 -15.78 11.38 8.98
CA THR A 595 -17.18 11.62 9.38
C THR A 595 -17.97 12.09 8.18
N VAL A 596 -18.96 11.31 7.76
CA VAL A 596 -19.82 11.57 6.60
C VAL A 596 -21.00 12.42 7.03
N VAL A 597 -21.21 13.53 6.31
CA VAL A 597 -22.32 14.47 6.54
C VAL A 597 -23.33 14.51 5.39
N GLU A 598 -22.98 14.01 4.22
CA GLU A 598 -23.87 13.96 3.06
C GLU A 598 -23.40 12.87 2.08
N GLU A 599 -24.34 12.19 1.43
CA GLU A 599 -24.05 11.11 0.48
C GLU A 599 -24.69 11.40 -0.89
N ARG A 600 -23.91 11.26 -1.97
CA ARG A 600 -24.38 11.43 -3.35
C ARG A 600 -23.75 10.39 -4.27
N GLY A 601 -24.39 9.22 -4.38
CA GLY A 601 -23.83 8.11 -5.16
C GLY A 601 -22.51 7.63 -4.57
N THR A 602 -21.42 7.68 -5.35
CA THR A 602 -20.07 7.34 -4.85
C THR A 602 -19.40 8.49 -4.09
N TRP A 603 -20.00 9.68 -4.06
CA TRP A 603 -19.44 10.85 -3.41
C TRP A 603 -19.93 10.97 -1.97
N LEU A 604 -18.98 11.13 -1.06
CA LEU A 604 -19.22 11.42 0.34
C LEU A 604 -18.78 12.85 0.62
N ARG A 605 -19.65 13.66 1.22
CA ARG A 605 -19.23 14.91 1.83
C ARG A 605 -18.80 14.62 3.26
N ILE A 606 -17.59 14.99 3.59
CA ILE A 606 -16.95 14.67 4.86
C ILE A 606 -16.61 15.93 5.64
N ARG A 607 -16.62 15.83 6.96
CA ARG A 607 -16.14 16.89 7.86
C ARG A 607 -14.62 16.77 8.03
N THR A 608 -13.88 17.81 7.67
CA THR A 608 -12.44 17.94 7.90
C THR A 608 -12.14 19.17 8.76
N TYR A 609 -10.88 19.36 9.15
CA TYR A 609 -10.44 20.56 9.89
C TYR A 609 -10.59 21.85 9.06
N ALA A 610 -10.58 21.74 7.73
CA ALA A 610 -10.72 22.85 6.80
C ALA A 610 -12.17 23.10 6.35
N GLY A 611 -13.14 22.32 6.87
CA GLY A 611 -14.56 22.44 6.54
C GLY A 611 -15.12 21.18 5.87
N TYR A 612 -16.24 21.34 5.16
CA TYR A 612 -16.88 20.23 4.44
C TYR A 612 -16.30 20.05 3.05
N GLN A 613 -15.78 18.87 2.76
CA GLN A 613 -15.14 18.57 1.48
C GLN A 613 -15.73 17.30 0.86
N TRP A 614 -15.70 17.19 -0.46
CA TRP A 614 -16.20 16.02 -1.18
C TRP A 614 -15.09 15.00 -1.41
N LEU A 615 -15.41 13.72 -1.28
CA LEU A 615 -14.53 12.58 -1.53
C LEU A 615 -15.26 11.57 -2.43
N ASP A 616 -14.63 11.16 -3.52
CA ASP A 616 -15.13 10.05 -4.34
C ASP A 616 -14.60 8.71 -3.80
N THR A 617 -15.51 7.81 -3.43
CA THR A 617 -15.18 6.45 -2.98
C THR A 617 -14.83 5.53 -4.13
N LYS A 618 -15.19 5.87 -5.37
CA LYS A 618 -14.92 5.04 -6.56
C LYS A 618 -13.42 4.95 -6.81
N LYS A 619 -12.92 3.72 -6.99
CA LYS A 619 -11.59 3.45 -7.53
C LYS A 619 -11.73 3.25 -9.03
N GLU A 620 -11.40 4.27 -9.81
CA GLU A 620 -11.40 4.14 -11.27
C GLU A 620 -9.99 3.78 -11.72
N ALA A 621 -9.84 2.61 -12.32
CA ALA A 621 -8.59 2.14 -12.87
C ALA A 621 -8.65 2.19 -14.40
N LYS A 622 -7.63 2.77 -15.03
CA LYS A 622 -7.52 2.85 -16.49
C LYS A 622 -6.25 2.17 -16.96
N TYR A 623 -6.33 1.41 -18.06
CA TYR A 623 -5.17 0.78 -18.67
C TYR A 623 -4.54 1.70 -19.72
N LEU A 624 -3.28 2.08 -19.51
CA LEU A 624 -2.50 2.85 -20.45
C LEU A 624 -1.68 1.88 -21.31
N SER A 625 -2.06 1.75 -22.58
CA SER A 625 -1.57 0.70 -23.49
C SER A 625 -0.18 0.95 -24.09
N LYS A 626 0.37 2.16 -23.94
CA LYS A 626 1.68 2.58 -24.44
C LYS A 626 2.54 3.13 -23.30
N VAL A 627 3.83 3.28 -23.56
CA VAL A 627 4.74 3.96 -22.63
C VAL A 627 4.30 5.41 -22.45
N PHE A 628 4.31 5.87 -21.21
CA PHE A 628 3.80 7.20 -20.87
C PHE A 628 4.71 7.96 -19.92
N PHE A 629 4.63 9.28 -20.02
CA PHE A 629 5.41 10.21 -19.24
C PHE A 629 4.47 10.84 -18.21
N ALA A 630 4.96 10.96 -16.97
CA ALA A 630 4.25 11.62 -15.90
C ALA A 630 4.82 13.03 -15.71
N TYR A 631 3.94 14.02 -15.57
CA TYR A 631 4.26 15.44 -15.55
C TYR A 631 3.88 16.07 -14.20
N ASP A 632 4.66 17.06 -13.77
CA ASP A 632 4.34 17.84 -12.55
C ASP A 632 3.04 18.67 -12.70
N SER A 633 2.65 19.02 -13.93
CA SER A 633 1.43 19.78 -14.25
C SER A 633 0.78 19.21 -15.53
N PRO A 634 -0.54 19.42 -15.76
CA PRO A 634 -1.27 18.86 -16.90
C PRO A 634 -0.94 19.60 -18.21
N SER A 635 0.33 19.54 -18.62
CA SER A 635 0.89 20.22 -19.78
C SER A 635 2.13 19.50 -20.29
N PHE A 636 2.26 19.35 -21.62
CA PHE A 636 3.41 18.67 -22.23
C PHE A 636 4.74 19.43 -22.10
N VAL A 637 4.68 20.75 -21.84
CA VAL A 637 5.88 21.55 -21.56
C VAL A 637 6.28 21.50 -20.09
N SER A 638 5.47 20.90 -19.23
CA SER A 638 5.81 20.67 -17.82
C SER A 638 7.03 19.76 -17.71
N ARG A 639 7.75 19.88 -16.59
CA ARG A 639 8.78 18.93 -16.19
C ARG A 639 8.22 17.52 -16.14
N VAL A 640 8.98 16.58 -16.71
CA VAL A 640 8.71 15.16 -16.63
C VAL A 640 9.33 14.57 -15.36
N SER A 641 8.49 13.89 -14.61
CA SER A 641 8.77 13.33 -13.29
C SER A 641 9.05 11.84 -13.37
N GLY A 642 8.70 11.17 -14.47
CA GLY A 642 9.02 9.77 -14.70
C GLY A 642 8.50 9.25 -16.04
N ARG A 643 9.12 8.18 -16.54
CA ARG A 643 8.70 7.40 -17.71
C ARG A 643 8.28 6.01 -17.24
N TYR A 644 7.11 5.54 -17.67
CA TYR A 644 6.49 4.32 -17.19
C TYR A 644 6.12 3.38 -18.34
N ALA A 645 6.23 2.08 -18.10
CA ALA A 645 5.77 1.05 -19.01
C ALA A 645 4.22 1.00 -19.04
N PRO A 646 3.62 0.40 -20.09
CA PRO A 646 2.17 0.15 -20.12
C PRO A 646 1.70 -0.57 -18.86
N GLN A 647 0.70 -0.01 -18.18
CA GLN A 647 0.17 -0.55 -16.94
C GLN A 647 -1.24 0.01 -16.65
N THR A 648 -1.92 -0.64 -15.72
CA THR A 648 -3.16 -0.12 -15.14
C THR A 648 -2.82 0.91 -14.07
N VAL A 649 -3.43 2.09 -14.15
CA VAL A 649 -3.26 3.19 -13.20
C VAL A 649 -4.59 3.54 -12.56
N GLU A 650 -4.55 3.86 -11.27
CA GLU A 650 -5.71 4.43 -10.59
C GLU A 650 -5.79 5.94 -10.88
N VAL A 651 -6.98 6.39 -11.21
CA VAL A 651 -7.28 7.80 -11.53
C VAL A 651 -7.72 8.51 -10.27
N TYR A 652 -7.01 9.59 -9.95
CA TYR A 652 -7.22 10.46 -8.78
C TYR A 652 -7.76 11.84 -9.17
N GLY A 653 -7.85 12.18 -10.46
CA GLY A 653 -8.40 13.44 -10.94
C GLY A 653 -8.40 13.50 -12.46
N GLU A 654 -9.24 14.34 -13.06
CA GLU A 654 -9.34 14.51 -14.51
C GLU A 654 -9.39 16.00 -14.89
N ARG A 655 -8.81 16.35 -16.04
CA ARG A 655 -8.87 17.68 -16.65
C ARG A 655 -9.07 17.59 -18.15
N ASP A 656 -9.50 18.70 -18.73
CA ASP A 656 -9.72 18.85 -20.17
C ASP A 656 -8.50 18.45 -21.00
N GLY A 657 -8.74 17.99 -22.23
CA GLY A 657 -7.66 17.55 -23.12
C GLY A 657 -7.10 16.16 -22.82
N GLY A 658 -7.81 15.36 -22.00
CA GLY A 658 -7.45 13.97 -21.70
C GLY A 658 -6.35 13.82 -20.65
N TRP A 659 -6.20 14.81 -19.77
CA TRP A 659 -5.25 14.74 -18.66
C TRP A 659 -5.89 14.04 -17.46
N ILE A 660 -5.23 13.01 -16.96
CA ILE A 660 -5.62 12.32 -15.74
C ILE A 660 -4.50 12.42 -14.71
N GLN A 661 -4.85 12.55 -13.44
CA GLN A 661 -3.91 12.53 -12.33
C GLN A 661 -3.82 11.11 -11.78
N ILE A 662 -2.60 10.59 -11.63
CA ILE A 662 -2.32 9.23 -11.18
C ILE A 662 -1.31 9.24 -10.04
N GLN A 663 -1.37 8.24 -9.16
CA GLN A 663 -0.35 8.02 -8.15
C GLN A 663 0.89 7.40 -8.78
N THR A 664 2.06 7.97 -8.52
CA THR A 664 3.37 7.45 -8.94
C THR A 664 4.31 7.32 -7.75
N SER A 665 5.49 6.72 -7.94
CA SER A 665 6.56 6.71 -6.94
C SER A 665 7.03 8.11 -6.53
N ASN A 666 6.77 9.13 -7.36
CA ASN A 666 7.12 10.52 -7.13
C ASN A 666 5.89 11.35 -6.69
N GLY A 667 4.88 10.70 -6.13
CA GLY A 667 3.60 11.28 -5.74
C GLY A 667 2.61 11.39 -6.90
N LEU A 668 1.55 12.18 -6.71
CA LEU A 668 0.56 12.42 -7.75
C LEU A 668 1.18 13.20 -8.92
N LYS A 669 0.91 12.72 -10.13
CA LYS A 669 1.41 13.29 -11.39
C LYS A 669 0.36 13.22 -12.47
N TRP A 670 0.53 14.07 -13.47
CA TRP A 670 -0.38 14.16 -14.61
C TRP A 670 0.11 13.31 -15.76
N VAL A 671 -0.78 12.60 -16.42
CA VAL A 671 -0.52 11.85 -17.65
C VAL A 671 -1.62 12.17 -18.66
N ASN A 672 -1.26 12.28 -19.94
CA ASN A 672 -2.24 12.56 -20.98
C ASN A 672 -2.73 11.25 -21.61
N GLU A 673 -3.74 10.64 -20.99
CA GLU A 673 -4.42 9.45 -21.53
C GLU A 673 -4.92 9.68 -22.96
N GLY A 674 -5.43 10.89 -23.22
CA GLY A 674 -5.96 11.28 -24.52
C GLY A 674 -5.00 10.99 -25.67
N ASN A 675 -3.72 11.33 -25.55
CA ASN A 675 -2.73 11.09 -26.59
C ASN A 675 -2.18 9.65 -26.60
N ILE A 676 -2.08 9.03 -25.43
CA ILE A 676 -1.54 7.67 -25.29
C ILE A 676 -2.43 6.66 -26.02
N ASN A 677 -3.75 6.78 -25.83
CA ASN A 677 -4.72 5.84 -26.38
C ASN A 677 -5.31 6.27 -27.74
N ARG A 678 -4.98 7.46 -28.26
CA ARG A 678 -5.40 7.89 -29.60
C ARG A 678 -4.72 7.09 -30.70
N SER A 679 -5.46 6.73 -31.76
CA SER A 679 -4.88 6.11 -32.95
C SER A 679 -3.89 7.04 -33.66
N GLN A 680 -4.18 8.33 -33.71
CA GLN A 680 -3.35 9.36 -34.33
C GLN A 680 -3.04 10.52 -33.37
N VAL A 681 -1.77 10.92 -33.33
CA VAL A 681 -1.27 12.12 -32.63
C VAL A 681 -0.48 12.98 -33.62
N ILE A 682 -0.84 14.26 -33.72
CA ILE A 682 -0.10 15.26 -34.50
C ILE A 682 0.13 16.47 -33.60
N LEU A 683 1.40 16.80 -33.38
CA LEU A 683 1.85 17.92 -32.59
C LEU A 683 1.85 19.20 -33.43
N ASN A 684 1.49 20.33 -32.81
CA ASN A 684 1.52 21.62 -33.48
C ASN A 684 2.92 22.26 -33.45
N VAL A 685 3.91 21.57 -34.00
CA VAL A 685 5.29 22.07 -34.09
C VAL A 685 5.38 23.13 -35.21
N PRO A 686 6.08 24.26 -34.99
CA PRO A 686 6.31 25.24 -36.05
C PRO A 686 7.09 24.61 -37.21
N SER A 687 6.85 25.09 -38.44
CA SER A 687 7.58 24.67 -39.63
C SER A 687 8.47 25.83 -40.07
N LEU A 688 9.77 25.57 -40.17
CA LEU A 688 10.78 26.55 -40.53
C LEU A 688 11.48 26.12 -41.82
N TYR A 689 11.81 27.09 -42.66
CA TYR A 689 12.52 26.89 -43.92
C TYR A 689 13.99 27.31 -43.79
N GLN A 690 14.92 26.45 -44.19
CA GLN A 690 16.36 26.71 -43.96
C GLN A 690 16.97 27.75 -44.92
N PHE A 691 16.41 27.92 -46.10
CA PHE A 691 16.90 28.87 -47.11
C PHE A 691 16.32 30.28 -46.92
N PRO A 692 16.99 31.32 -47.47
CA PRO A 692 18.29 31.29 -48.17
C PRO A 692 19.53 31.31 -47.27
N GLU A 693 19.38 31.44 -45.96
CA GLU A 693 20.48 31.79 -45.05
C GLU A 693 21.35 30.58 -44.68
N LEU A 694 20.77 29.38 -44.59
CA LEU A 694 21.43 28.19 -44.06
C LEU A 694 21.28 27.00 -45.02
N HIS A 695 22.00 27.02 -46.14
CA HIS A 695 21.90 25.98 -47.17
C HIS A 695 22.24 24.57 -46.64
N ASN A 696 23.12 24.46 -45.64
CA ASN A 696 23.45 23.20 -44.96
C ASN A 696 22.91 23.15 -43.51
N GLY A 697 21.84 23.89 -43.21
CA GLY A 697 21.33 24.07 -41.84
C GLY A 697 20.24 23.10 -41.38
N CYS A 698 20.03 21.98 -42.05
CA CYS A 698 18.88 21.11 -41.77
C CYS A 698 18.79 20.63 -40.32
N GLU A 699 19.92 20.31 -39.68
CA GLU A 699 20.00 19.87 -38.29
C GLU A 699 19.60 20.98 -37.32
N VAL A 700 20.15 22.18 -37.50
CA VAL A 700 19.95 23.28 -36.56
C VAL A 700 18.58 23.93 -36.74
N VAL A 701 18.05 23.99 -37.97
CA VAL A 701 16.68 24.45 -38.22
C VAL A 701 15.65 23.42 -37.72
N SER A 702 15.94 22.12 -37.83
CA SER A 702 15.14 21.08 -37.18
C SER A 702 15.16 21.20 -35.66
N LEU A 703 16.35 21.43 -35.08
CA LEU A 703 16.47 21.68 -33.65
C LEU A 703 15.66 22.91 -33.23
N GLN A 704 15.72 24.00 -34.00
CA GLN A 704 14.97 25.21 -33.72
C GLN A 704 13.46 24.94 -33.66
N MET A 705 12.91 24.19 -34.62
CA MET A 705 11.48 23.81 -34.61
C MET A 705 11.09 23.06 -33.33
N LEU A 706 11.95 22.13 -32.87
CA LEU A 706 11.74 21.41 -31.62
C LEU A 706 11.84 22.36 -30.40
N VAL A 707 12.83 23.26 -30.38
CA VAL A 707 13.03 24.21 -29.28
C VAL A 707 11.85 25.18 -29.18
N GLU A 708 11.41 25.78 -30.29
CA GLU A 708 10.28 26.72 -30.33
C GLU A 708 8.97 26.07 -29.84
N HIS A 709 8.75 24.78 -30.17
CA HIS A 709 7.63 24.00 -29.62
C HIS A 709 7.72 23.85 -28.10
N GLN A 710 8.92 23.62 -27.56
CA GLN A 710 9.13 23.42 -26.13
C GLN A 710 9.05 24.72 -25.32
N ILE A 711 9.56 25.83 -25.85
CA ILE A 711 9.60 27.13 -25.13
C ILE A 711 8.43 28.05 -25.48
N GLY A 712 7.63 27.73 -26.50
CA GLY A 712 6.44 28.50 -26.88
C GLY A 712 6.71 29.88 -27.49
N ARG A 713 7.94 30.16 -27.97
CA ARG A 713 8.32 31.43 -28.61
C ARG A 713 9.28 31.18 -29.77
N SER A 714 9.27 32.08 -30.75
CA SER A 714 10.17 32.01 -31.91
C SER A 714 11.57 32.54 -31.62
N LEU A 715 12.56 31.96 -32.29
CA LEU A 715 13.98 32.33 -32.20
C LEU A 715 14.46 32.92 -33.53
N ASN A 716 15.53 33.72 -33.48
CA ASN A 716 16.18 34.18 -34.70
C ASN A 716 16.98 33.03 -35.33
N LYS A 717 16.60 32.64 -36.55
CA LYS A 717 17.14 31.47 -37.25
C LYS A 717 18.67 31.51 -37.40
N VAL A 718 19.20 32.65 -37.82
CA VAL A 718 20.65 32.81 -38.06
C VAL A 718 21.41 32.82 -36.75
N ALA A 719 20.97 33.62 -35.77
CA ALA A 719 21.62 33.68 -34.46
C ALA A 719 21.65 32.30 -33.78
N PHE A 720 20.52 31.59 -33.77
CA PHE A 720 20.41 30.25 -33.20
C PHE A 720 21.35 29.26 -33.90
N ALA A 721 21.46 29.34 -35.23
CA ALA A 721 22.38 28.49 -36.00
C ALA A 721 23.85 28.69 -35.62
N PHE A 722 24.27 29.92 -35.36
CA PHE A 722 25.65 30.23 -34.97
C PHE A 722 25.96 29.93 -33.49
N GLU A 723 24.98 29.55 -32.68
CA GLU A 723 25.20 29.09 -31.30
C GLU A 723 25.59 27.60 -31.22
N MET A 724 25.43 26.83 -32.30
CA MET A 724 25.79 25.41 -32.31
C MET A 724 27.32 25.23 -32.31
N PRO A 725 27.84 24.09 -31.82
CA PRO A 725 29.27 23.81 -31.93
C PRO A 725 29.70 23.63 -33.38
N PHE A 726 30.86 24.17 -33.74
CA PHE A 726 31.50 23.99 -35.06
C PHE A 726 32.84 23.28 -34.93
N ASP A 727 33.15 22.41 -35.90
CA ASP A 727 34.52 21.93 -36.09
C ASP A 727 35.26 22.90 -37.03
N GLN A 728 36.32 23.54 -36.52
CA GLN A 728 37.07 24.56 -37.24
C GLN A 728 38.08 23.99 -38.27
N THR A 729 38.14 22.67 -38.45
CA THR A 729 39.05 22.01 -39.38
C THR A 729 38.71 22.38 -40.82
N LYS A 730 39.62 23.11 -41.46
CA LYS A 730 39.50 23.44 -42.89
C LYS A 730 39.69 22.21 -43.76
N LEU A 731 38.88 22.09 -44.80
CA LEU A 731 38.96 21.02 -45.79
C LEU A 731 40.29 21.07 -46.55
N LYS A 732 41.05 19.99 -46.51
CA LYS A 732 42.33 19.83 -47.24
C LYS A 732 42.26 18.65 -48.21
N ASN A 733 43.07 18.73 -49.27
CA ASN A 733 43.19 17.69 -50.30
C ASN A 733 41.85 17.32 -50.96
N TYR A 734 41.05 18.35 -51.24
CA TYR A 734 39.72 18.23 -51.85
C TYR A 734 39.81 17.43 -53.17
N LYS A 735 38.92 16.44 -53.33
CA LYS A 735 38.87 15.49 -54.48
C LYS A 735 40.02 14.47 -54.59
N THR A 736 40.77 14.23 -53.52
CA THR A 736 41.78 13.16 -53.48
C THR A 736 41.42 12.09 -52.43
N SER A 737 42.03 10.91 -52.54
CA SER A 737 41.89 9.82 -51.55
C SER A 737 42.49 10.13 -50.17
N SER A 738 43.18 11.26 -50.02
CA SER A 738 43.82 11.73 -48.77
C SER A 738 43.11 12.95 -48.17
N GLN A 739 41.81 13.09 -48.39
CA GLN A 739 41.00 14.19 -47.86
C GLN A 739 41.09 14.26 -46.33
N ILE A 740 41.40 15.45 -45.80
CA ILE A 740 41.38 15.74 -44.36
C ILE A 740 40.30 16.80 -44.09
N TRP A 741 39.39 16.54 -43.15
CA TRP A 741 38.30 17.45 -42.80
C TRP A 741 37.82 17.25 -41.34
N GLY A 742 36.79 18.00 -40.93
CA GLY A 742 36.30 18.01 -39.55
C GLY A 742 35.55 16.74 -39.11
N ASP A 743 35.29 16.64 -37.82
CA ASP A 743 34.61 15.54 -37.16
C ASP A 743 33.19 15.94 -36.72
N PRO A 744 32.13 15.31 -37.26
CA PRO A 744 30.75 15.63 -36.87
C PRO A 744 30.43 15.31 -35.42
N ASP A 745 31.25 14.52 -34.71
CA ASP A 745 31.14 14.30 -33.26
C ASP A 745 31.68 15.48 -32.43
N VAL A 746 32.48 16.37 -33.02
CA VAL A 746 33.01 17.58 -32.36
C VAL A 746 32.06 18.75 -32.55
N GLY A 747 31.54 18.94 -33.77
CA GLY A 747 30.64 20.04 -34.12
C GLY A 747 30.25 19.98 -35.60
N PHE A 748 29.55 21.00 -36.07
CA PHE A 748 29.17 21.13 -37.48
C PHE A 748 30.41 21.23 -38.36
N VAL A 749 30.50 20.36 -39.36
CA VAL A 749 31.67 20.25 -40.23
C VAL A 749 31.50 21.13 -41.46
N GLY A 750 32.37 22.13 -41.60
CA GLY A 750 32.38 23.08 -42.71
C GLY A 750 31.42 24.25 -42.52
N ASP A 751 30.86 24.76 -43.61
CA ASP A 751 30.06 25.99 -43.60
C ASP A 751 28.56 25.72 -43.69
N VAL A 752 27.84 26.14 -42.64
CA VAL A 752 26.37 25.98 -42.52
C VAL A 752 25.60 26.85 -43.52
N THR A 753 26.18 27.98 -43.95
CA THR A 753 25.54 28.92 -44.87
C THR A 753 25.53 28.42 -46.31
N GLY A 754 26.45 27.50 -46.65
CA GLY A 754 26.64 26.93 -47.99
C GLY A 754 27.46 27.78 -48.96
N ASN A 755 28.11 28.84 -48.47
CA ASN A 755 29.06 29.61 -49.29
C ASN A 755 30.33 28.78 -49.60
N THR A 756 30.69 27.86 -48.71
CA THR A 756 31.75 26.85 -48.91
C THR A 756 31.25 25.45 -48.53
N PRO A 757 32.00 24.37 -48.84
CA PRO A 757 31.56 23.01 -48.50
C PRO A 757 31.23 22.83 -47.01
N GLY A 758 30.06 22.26 -46.74
CA GLY A 758 29.57 21.86 -45.42
C GLY A 758 29.00 20.46 -45.47
N TYR A 759 28.87 19.83 -44.30
CA TYR A 759 28.35 18.46 -44.19
C TYR A 759 27.19 18.35 -43.19
N SER A 760 27.49 18.18 -41.91
CA SER A 760 26.51 17.84 -40.88
C SER A 760 27.14 17.97 -39.49
N ILE A 761 26.31 17.84 -38.46
CA ILE A 761 26.65 17.72 -37.04
C ILE A 761 25.94 16.48 -36.47
N ASN A 762 26.59 15.71 -35.60
CA ASN A 762 25.96 14.56 -34.95
C ASN A 762 25.09 14.97 -33.73
N PRO A 763 24.20 14.08 -33.25
CA PRO A 763 23.26 14.41 -32.17
C PRO A 763 23.91 14.91 -30.89
N GLU A 764 25.02 14.31 -30.45
CA GLU A 764 25.66 14.65 -29.17
C GLU A 764 26.19 16.09 -29.12
N PRO A 765 27.01 16.57 -30.08
CA PRO A 765 27.41 17.97 -30.08
C PRO A 765 26.22 18.92 -30.29
N LEU A 766 25.19 18.54 -31.06
CA LEU A 766 23.99 19.37 -31.25
C LEU A 766 23.12 19.45 -29.98
N LYS A 767 23.06 18.38 -29.17
CA LYS A 767 22.38 18.36 -27.87
C LYS A 767 22.91 19.43 -26.94
N ARG A 768 24.20 19.78 -27.00
CA ARG A 768 24.76 20.88 -26.19
C ARG A 768 24.10 22.23 -26.48
N LEU A 769 23.62 22.46 -27.71
CA LEU A 769 22.80 23.62 -28.02
C LEU A 769 21.40 23.45 -27.44
N LEU A 770 20.77 22.28 -27.59
CA LEU A 770 19.46 21.98 -27.02
C LEU A 770 19.41 22.24 -25.51
N ASP A 771 20.40 21.75 -24.78
CA ASP A 771 20.51 21.86 -23.31
C ASP A 771 20.54 23.31 -22.80
N LYS A 772 20.84 24.30 -23.66
CA LYS A 772 20.73 25.73 -23.31
C LYS A 772 19.28 26.22 -23.20
N TYR A 773 18.34 25.53 -23.85
CA TYR A 773 16.94 25.95 -23.97
C TYR A 773 15.97 24.98 -23.28
N ALA A 774 16.27 23.69 -23.32
CA ALA A 774 15.48 22.64 -22.70
C ALA A 774 16.36 21.43 -22.40
N ARG A 775 16.00 20.61 -21.41
CA ARG A 775 16.74 19.38 -21.09
C ARG A 775 16.66 18.41 -22.28
N GLY A 776 17.75 18.31 -23.04
CA GLY A 776 17.82 17.50 -24.24
C GLY A 776 18.09 16.03 -23.93
N THR A 777 17.62 15.17 -24.82
CA THR A 777 17.71 13.71 -24.70
C THR A 777 18.19 13.12 -26.01
N ASN A 778 19.38 12.53 -25.99
CA ASN A 778 19.93 11.83 -27.14
C ASN A 778 19.23 10.46 -27.26
N LEU A 779 18.44 10.29 -28.33
CA LEU A 779 17.70 9.06 -28.61
C LEU A 779 18.44 8.16 -29.62
N THR A 780 19.70 8.48 -29.93
CA THR A 780 20.49 7.73 -30.91
C THR A 780 20.58 6.25 -30.55
N GLY A 781 20.34 5.38 -31.53
CA GLY A 781 20.32 3.92 -31.38
C GLY A 781 18.94 3.33 -31.09
N ASN A 782 17.97 4.12 -30.63
CA ASN A 782 16.62 3.64 -30.36
C ASN A 782 15.82 3.37 -31.66
N ASP A 783 14.93 2.39 -31.60
CA ASP A 783 13.98 2.07 -32.67
C ASP A 783 12.88 3.13 -32.81
N LEU A 784 12.21 3.14 -33.97
CA LEU A 784 11.13 4.07 -34.26
C LEU A 784 10.03 4.05 -33.19
N SER A 785 9.73 2.91 -32.57
CA SER A 785 8.74 2.80 -31.49
C SER A 785 9.03 3.73 -30.30
N VAL A 786 10.30 3.91 -29.92
CA VAL A 786 10.68 4.83 -28.86
C VAL A 786 10.43 6.27 -29.27
N LEU A 787 10.69 6.61 -30.53
CA LEU A 787 10.43 7.95 -31.08
C LEU A 787 8.92 8.22 -31.12
N GLU A 788 8.10 7.21 -31.43
CA GLU A 788 6.65 7.29 -31.34
C GLU A 788 6.16 7.57 -29.91
N ASP A 789 6.78 6.95 -28.89
CA ASP A 789 6.46 7.24 -27.49
C ASP A 789 6.66 8.73 -27.17
N TYR A 790 7.78 9.33 -27.59
CA TYR A 790 8.05 10.76 -27.37
C TYR A 790 6.99 11.63 -28.04
N VAL A 791 6.65 11.36 -29.30
CA VAL A 791 5.65 12.13 -30.04
C VAL A 791 4.26 12.01 -29.38
N ARG A 792 3.86 10.81 -28.93
CA ARG A 792 2.59 10.61 -28.18
C ARG A 792 2.58 11.36 -26.86
N ASN A 793 3.74 11.50 -26.22
CA ASN A 793 3.93 12.28 -25.00
C ASN A 793 4.22 13.77 -25.31
N GLY A 794 3.84 14.28 -26.48
CA GLY A 794 3.91 15.71 -26.78
C GLY A 794 5.30 16.24 -27.13
N LYS A 795 6.29 15.36 -27.28
CA LYS A 795 7.71 15.68 -27.48
C LYS A 795 8.11 15.40 -28.94
N PRO A 796 8.34 16.43 -29.79
CA PRO A 796 8.81 16.20 -31.14
C PRO A 796 10.25 15.70 -31.15
N VAL A 797 10.65 15.00 -32.22
CA VAL A 797 11.98 14.36 -32.28
C VAL A 797 12.72 14.76 -33.54
N VAL A 798 13.90 15.38 -33.40
CA VAL A 798 14.82 15.61 -34.52
C VAL A 798 15.44 14.27 -34.91
N THR A 799 15.47 13.95 -36.20
CA THR A 799 15.98 12.69 -36.73
C THR A 799 16.86 12.93 -37.95
N TRP A 800 17.98 12.21 -38.06
CA TRP A 800 18.82 12.26 -39.25
C TRP A 800 18.35 11.19 -40.23
N VAL A 801 18.05 11.64 -41.43
CA VAL A 801 17.53 10.87 -42.55
C VAL A 801 18.24 11.31 -43.83
N THR A 802 17.63 11.11 -44.99
CA THR A 802 18.12 11.61 -46.26
C THR A 802 17.14 12.63 -46.85
N VAL A 803 17.64 13.50 -47.73
CA VAL A 803 16.78 14.49 -48.42
C VAL A 803 15.65 13.75 -49.16
N ALA A 804 14.40 14.18 -48.92
CA ALA A 804 13.17 13.55 -49.41
C ALA A 804 13.03 12.04 -49.09
N LEU A 805 13.72 11.55 -48.05
CA LEU A 805 13.77 10.13 -47.68
C LEU A 805 14.18 9.22 -48.85
N ASN A 806 15.05 9.71 -49.74
CA ASN A 806 15.65 8.92 -50.83
C ASN A 806 16.62 7.86 -50.29
N ASN A 807 16.97 6.87 -51.11
CA ASN A 807 17.96 5.88 -50.67
C ASN A 807 19.31 6.54 -50.35
N PRO A 808 20.02 6.10 -49.30
CA PRO A 808 21.28 6.72 -48.92
C PRO A 808 22.35 6.56 -50.00
N ARG A 809 23.10 7.65 -50.28
CA ARG A 809 24.19 7.62 -51.27
C ARG A 809 25.37 6.75 -50.79
N PRO A 810 26.26 6.30 -51.71
CA PRO A 810 27.50 5.63 -51.34
C PRO A 810 28.29 6.41 -50.29
N ILE A 811 28.97 5.67 -49.40
CA ILE A 811 29.75 6.26 -48.31
C ILE A 811 30.93 7.01 -48.92
N THR A 812 31.09 8.27 -48.50
CA THR A 812 32.29 9.07 -48.70
C THR A 812 33.11 9.03 -47.42
N THR A 813 34.42 8.85 -47.51
CA THR A 813 35.31 8.81 -46.34
C THR A 813 36.33 9.95 -46.38
N TRP A 814 36.67 10.46 -45.20
CA TRP A 814 37.82 11.36 -45.01
C TRP A 814 38.50 11.06 -43.68
N LYS A 815 39.71 11.61 -43.50
CA LYS A 815 40.45 11.55 -42.24
C LYS A 815 40.28 12.84 -41.44
N THR A 816 40.19 12.75 -40.12
CA THR A 816 40.35 13.92 -39.25
C THR A 816 41.83 14.26 -39.10
N PRO A 817 42.22 15.46 -38.62
CA PRO A 817 43.62 15.77 -38.32
C PRO A 817 44.28 14.78 -37.35
N GLY A 818 43.48 14.17 -36.46
CA GLY A 818 43.92 13.12 -35.54
C GLY A 818 43.89 11.69 -36.12
N GLY A 819 43.63 11.52 -37.42
CA GLY A 819 43.69 10.21 -38.10
C GLY A 819 42.43 9.34 -38.02
N LYS A 820 41.36 9.80 -37.34
CA LYS A 820 40.05 9.11 -37.30
C LYS A 820 39.45 9.10 -38.70
N THR A 821 38.94 7.95 -39.15
CA THR A 821 38.18 7.86 -40.42
C THR A 821 36.73 8.22 -40.16
N ILE A 822 36.21 9.21 -40.88
CA ILE A 822 34.77 9.51 -40.90
C ILE A 822 34.14 8.83 -42.10
N SER A 823 33.01 8.15 -41.86
CA SER A 823 32.16 7.56 -42.89
C SER A 823 30.88 8.37 -43.00
N ALA A 824 30.67 9.00 -44.15
CA ALA A 824 29.63 9.99 -44.36
C ALA A 824 28.78 9.70 -45.58
N ARG A 825 27.52 10.08 -45.52
CA ARG A 825 26.61 10.02 -46.67
C ARG A 825 26.24 11.44 -47.07
N MET A 826 26.67 11.85 -48.26
CA MET A 826 26.57 13.25 -48.70
C MET A 826 25.14 13.75 -48.95
N ASN A 827 24.13 12.86 -48.93
CA ASN A 827 22.71 13.23 -48.95
C ASN A 827 22.05 13.13 -47.57
N THR A 828 22.84 13.18 -46.48
CA THR A 828 22.32 13.31 -45.12
C THR A 828 21.40 14.53 -45.02
N HIS A 829 20.39 14.40 -44.18
CA HIS A 829 19.38 15.43 -43.93
C HIS A 829 18.88 15.27 -42.49
N ALA A 830 18.23 16.30 -41.95
CA ALA A 830 17.56 16.21 -40.66
C ALA A 830 16.15 16.79 -40.75
N VAL A 831 15.22 16.10 -40.09
CA VAL A 831 13.79 16.44 -40.05
C VAL A 831 13.26 16.29 -38.62
N VAL A 832 12.11 16.91 -38.34
CA VAL A 832 11.45 16.81 -37.02
C VAL A 832 10.22 15.94 -37.12
N LEU A 833 10.20 14.80 -36.45
CA LEU A 833 8.99 13.99 -36.26
C LEU A 833 7.99 14.78 -35.41
N THR A 834 6.82 15.03 -35.97
CA THR A 834 5.74 15.83 -35.38
C THR A 834 4.46 15.03 -35.16
N GLY A 835 4.33 13.82 -35.71
CA GLY A 835 3.12 13.03 -35.53
C GLY A 835 3.31 11.56 -35.87
N VAL A 836 2.38 10.74 -35.37
CA VAL A 836 2.34 9.30 -35.58
C VAL A 836 0.89 8.84 -35.64
N ASP A 837 0.61 7.87 -36.51
CA ASP A 837 -0.62 7.05 -36.42
C ASP A 837 -0.24 5.56 -36.45
N ASP A 838 -1.19 4.65 -36.70
CA ASP A 838 -0.90 3.22 -36.73
C ASP A 838 0.12 2.84 -37.83
N ASN A 839 0.08 3.50 -38.99
CA ASN A 839 0.80 3.10 -40.20
C ASN A 839 1.84 4.13 -40.68
N TYR A 840 1.73 5.39 -40.25
CA TYR A 840 2.49 6.51 -40.77
C TYR A 840 3.16 7.32 -39.65
N VAL A 841 4.23 8.01 -40.03
CA VAL A 841 4.78 9.12 -39.27
C VAL A 841 4.59 10.42 -40.05
N TYR A 842 4.55 11.52 -39.33
CA TYR A 842 4.43 12.88 -39.83
C TYR A 842 5.69 13.64 -39.41
N TYR A 843 6.30 14.39 -40.33
CA TYR A 843 7.48 15.19 -40.01
C TYR A 843 7.47 16.56 -40.68
N ASN A 844 8.13 17.53 -40.06
CA ASN A 844 8.45 18.81 -40.69
C ASN A 844 9.80 18.72 -41.39
N ASP A 845 9.85 19.20 -42.63
CA ASP A 845 11.06 19.17 -43.46
C ASP A 845 11.63 20.60 -43.63
N PRO A 846 12.82 20.91 -43.06
CA PRO A 846 13.39 22.24 -43.18
C PRO A 846 13.91 22.57 -44.58
N PHE A 847 14.16 21.57 -45.43
CA PHE A 847 14.68 21.76 -46.78
C PHE A 847 13.59 22.22 -47.76
N TYR A 848 12.35 21.83 -47.51
CA TYR A 848 11.18 22.25 -48.32
C TYR A 848 10.24 23.21 -47.57
N GLY A 849 10.43 23.39 -46.26
CA GLY A 849 9.54 24.22 -45.43
C GLY A 849 8.16 23.62 -45.27
N THR A 850 8.04 22.29 -45.44
CA THR A 850 6.76 21.59 -45.43
C THR A 850 6.43 21.06 -44.05
N LYS A 851 5.18 21.28 -43.61
CA LYS A 851 4.66 20.83 -42.31
C LYS A 851 3.96 19.47 -42.41
N ASN A 852 4.18 18.59 -41.44
CA ASN A 852 3.49 17.30 -41.29
C ASN A 852 3.49 16.42 -42.55
N VAL A 853 4.63 16.30 -43.22
CA VAL A 853 4.83 15.37 -44.34
C VAL A 853 4.56 13.95 -43.88
N LYS A 854 3.58 13.29 -44.52
CA LYS A 854 3.14 11.94 -44.18
C LYS A 854 3.96 10.89 -44.93
N VAL A 855 4.53 9.93 -44.22
CA VAL A 855 5.29 8.81 -44.80
C VAL A 855 5.05 7.51 -44.04
N SER A 856 5.10 6.37 -44.73
CA SER A 856 4.91 5.07 -44.08
C SER A 856 6.02 4.82 -43.04
N LYS A 857 5.65 4.22 -41.90
CA LYS A 857 6.59 3.85 -40.84
C LYS A 857 7.71 2.97 -41.37
N SER A 858 7.39 2.01 -42.25
CA SER A 858 8.37 1.12 -42.86
C SER A 858 9.42 1.88 -43.68
N ARG A 859 9.01 2.86 -44.49
CA ARG A 859 9.93 3.67 -45.28
C ARG A 859 10.79 4.55 -44.39
N PHE A 860 10.18 5.23 -43.43
CA PHE A 860 10.90 6.09 -42.49
C PHE A 860 11.92 5.30 -41.67
N ALA A 861 11.50 4.21 -41.04
CA ALA A 861 12.36 3.33 -40.26
C ALA A 861 13.53 2.78 -41.10
N SER A 862 13.29 2.37 -42.35
CA SER A 862 14.34 1.89 -43.24
C SER A 862 15.44 2.94 -43.48
N ILE A 863 15.06 4.19 -43.76
CA ILE A 863 16.03 5.28 -43.97
C ILE A 863 16.73 5.67 -42.66
N TYR A 864 15.96 5.87 -41.59
CA TYR A 864 16.48 6.19 -40.26
C TYR A 864 17.51 5.15 -39.78
N ASN A 865 17.24 3.86 -39.97
CA ASN A 865 18.15 2.77 -39.63
C ASN A 865 19.46 2.84 -40.42
N GLN A 866 19.38 3.08 -41.74
CA GLN A 866 20.56 3.19 -42.61
C GLN A 866 21.40 4.45 -42.36
N MET A 867 20.80 5.48 -41.77
CA MET A 867 21.47 6.72 -41.36
C MET A 867 22.04 6.66 -39.92
N GLY A 868 21.97 5.48 -39.29
CA GLY A 868 22.59 5.21 -37.98
C GLY A 868 21.69 5.47 -36.79
N LYS A 869 20.36 5.48 -36.97
CA LYS A 869 19.35 5.68 -35.92
C LYS A 869 19.64 6.92 -35.06
N LYS A 870 20.00 8.05 -35.67
CA LYS A 870 20.36 9.28 -34.96
C LYS A 870 19.11 10.10 -34.66
N ALA A 871 18.89 10.40 -33.39
CA ALA A 871 17.71 11.14 -32.96
C ALA A 871 17.97 11.97 -31.70
N LEU A 872 17.25 13.09 -31.57
CA LEU A 872 17.34 14.02 -30.45
C LEU A 872 15.94 14.54 -30.09
N SER A 873 15.59 14.52 -28.81
CA SER A 873 14.34 15.05 -28.27
C SER A 873 14.57 15.84 -26.98
N VAL A 874 13.51 16.19 -26.26
CA VAL A 874 13.53 16.79 -24.92
C VAL A 874 12.84 15.88 -23.92
N ASP A 875 13.32 15.88 -22.67
CA ASP A 875 12.70 15.18 -21.55
C ASP A 875 11.36 15.83 -21.16
#